data_AF-A0A401ZNZ2-F1
#
_entry.id   AF-A0A401ZNZ2-F1
#
_cell.length_a   1.000
_cell.length_b   1.000
_cell.length_c   1.000
_cell.angle_alpha   90.00
_cell.angle_beta   90.00
_cell.angle_gamma   90.00
#
_symmetry.space_group_name_H-M   'P 1'
#
loop_
_entity.id
_entity.type
_entity.pdbx_description
1 polymer ?
#
loop_
_entity_poly.entity_id
_entity_poly.type
_entity_poly.pdbx_seq_one_letter_code
_entity_poly.pdbx_strand_id
1 'polypeptide(L)'
;MGGNQQQTSWAVLLCKFKDDQSETPVPNYQEVCERFFTRADGSFNAVRFFSDMSHRSVDLSGSMVFGWFTLDVNVNDVVPPTDPPPPGWTPTKSQSDMMVLAKQAAINAGIALDTFFGIVLIMNVATGWAQGGPTGVFADWRRVDGRNFDGSLGPRAIGGGNGTEIFGQEMGHRYGLGHSRRDGTTNDYQDPWDIMSTDRANSVPDPDYCARGPGLNAWNMRGRGWLDESRVWKPQSLVFDQVVELRPLHQRDLSGWLAAELLPNDGDGGHGRYLIEFRLKEAWDAGIPRSAVFVHRFLSATEDNDGWPHSYIMSGTNGNQDLVEGDIFAPAVNGAPRVEVLKIDENNKIATVQLSFAATLKGLPAMAASGNRTVAVTTTPDGRLVWTSWELGSSGTWTDVNINGPSRATNVAPAVSFRTTEGGTSVWLAIKDSGNNQIYETLQQPGGNFGAWTLIPGVSTNVSPAVSDGNLAVGYPIMAIVAAPPDDSTYINVDLVDQPISPPPPGYWKAVTPSLFTTMAPALTIVDQGRYMFLAVTAINFESANSRIIINQGNPYTPDQLVGWNSASFDSNLPPAMAAANNRTVIVAVDPSGAIFYDWWDLGGGPHGWVPMGDDVRTKVAPAVALVDDGKYMFVYAQGLDGRLYLNQANVGGSIIGWR
;
A
#
# COMPACT_ATOMS: atom_id res chain seq x y z
N MET A 1 25.34 -3.15 0.36
CA MET A 1 25.99 -1.93 0.91
C MET A 1 25.37 -1.69 2.26
N GLY A 2 26.17 -1.52 3.30
CA GLY A 2 25.71 -1.50 4.70
C GLY A 2 24.78 -0.33 4.97
N GLY A 3 23.54 -0.61 5.36
CA GLY A 3 22.72 0.37 6.05
C GLY A 3 23.42 0.78 7.34
N ASN A 4 23.41 2.07 7.67
CA ASN A 4 23.95 2.58 8.92
C ASN A 4 23.25 1.86 10.08
N GLN A 5 23.97 0.98 10.77
CA GLN A 5 23.49 0.33 11.96
C GLN A 5 23.24 1.40 13.04
N GLN A 6 22.01 1.49 13.54
CA GLN A 6 21.65 2.44 14.58
C GLN A 6 22.11 1.92 15.94
N GLN A 7 23.00 2.65 16.61
CA GLN A 7 23.37 2.32 17.98
C GLN A 7 22.22 2.67 18.94
N THR A 8 21.80 1.68 19.72
CA THR A 8 20.66 1.74 20.64
C THR A 8 21.04 1.13 21.99
N SER A 9 22.08 1.69 22.62
CA SER A 9 22.58 1.26 23.93
C SER A 9 21.53 1.38 25.02
N TRP A 10 21.45 0.40 25.92
CA TRP A 10 20.54 0.38 27.06
C TRP A 10 21.27 0.55 28.39
N ALA A 11 20.68 1.34 29.29
CA ALA A 11 21.12 1.41 30.69
C ALA A 11 20.26 0.47 31.55
N VAL A 12 20.89 -0.55 32.13
CA VAL A 12 20.23 -1.49 33.05
C VAL A 12 20.52 -1.04 34.47
N LEU A 13 19.50 -0.58 35.19
CA LEU A 13 19.60 -0.07 36.56
C LEU A 13 19.12 -1.15 37.53
N LEU A 14 20.03 -1.63 38.39
CA LEU A 14 19.68 -2.53 39.48
C LEU A 14 19.27 -1.68 40.68
N CYS A 15 18.10 -1.93 41.27
CA CYS A 15 17.55 -1.08 42.32
C CYS A 15 17.00 -1.85 43.53
N LYS A 16 17.16 -1.26 44.71
CA LYS A 16 16.66 -1.76 46.00
C LYS A 16 15.66 -0.78 46.61
N PHE A 17 14.67 -1.30 47.34
CA PHE A 17 13.74 -0.49 48.14
C PHE A 17 14.43 0.02 49.41
N LYS A 18 14.09 1.20 49.92
CA LYS A 18 14.76 1.74 51.12
C LYS A 18 14.61 0.87 52.37
N ASP A 19 13.49 0.16 52.49
CA ASP A 19 13.15 -0.73 53.60
C ASP A 19 13.56 -2.19 53.36
N ASP A 20 14.05 -2.53 52.16
CA ASP A 20 14.54 -3.87 51.82
C ASP A 20 15.83 -3.82 50.99
N GLN A 21 16.95 -4.06 51.68
CA GLN A 21 18.29 -4.09 51.09
C GLN A 21 18.78 -5.52 50.77
N SER A 22 17.90 -6.52 50.79
CA SER A 22 18.27 -7.93 50.53
C SER A 22 18.96 -8.09 49.17
N GLU A 23 19.91 -9.02 49.13
CA GLU A 23 20.50 -9.48 47.87
C GLU A 23 19.51 -10.39 47.13
N THR A 24 19.57 -10.37 45.80
CA THR A 24 18.80 -11.32 45.01
C THR A 24 19.21 -12.75 45.35
N PRO A 25 18.28 -13.73 45.35
CA PRO A 25 18.60 -15.15 45.56
C PRO A 25 19.59 -15.73 44.54
N VAL A 26 19.83 -15.02 43.44
CA VAL A 26 20.80 -15.37 42.39
C VAL A 26 22.18 -14.80 42.75
N PRO A 27 23.21 -15.66 42.96
CA PRO A 27 24.57 -15.18 43.15
C PRO A 27 25.09 -14.45 41.91
N ASN A 28 25.89 -13.40 42.11
CA ASN A 28 26.49 -12.59 41.03
C ASN A 28 25.47 -12.07 40.01
N TYR A 29 24.27 -11.69 40.45
CA TYR A 29 23.18 -11.29 39.57
C TYR A 29 23.52 -10.14 38.60
N GLN A 30 24.40 -9.21 38.99
CA GLN A 30 24.91 -8.19 38.07
C GLN A 30 25.61 -8.81 36.85
N GLU A 31 26.43 -9.84 37.05
CA GLU A 31 27.08 -10.55 35.94
C GLU A 31 26.06 -11.25 35.03
N VAL A 32 24.98 -11.79 35.62
CA VAL A 32 23.88 -12.38 34.83
C VAL A 32 23.23 -11.32 33.94
N CYS A 33 22.96 -10.13 34.47
CA CYS A 33 22.44 -9.01 33.70
C CYS A 33 23.44 -8.56 32.61
N GLU A 34 24.74 -8.51 32.91
CA GLU A 34 25.76 -8.16 31.92
C GLU A 34 25.77 -9.19 30.77
N ARG A 35 25.76 -10.49 31.08
CA ARG A 35 25.66 -11.54 30.05
C ARG A 35 24.40 -11.40 29.20
N PHE A 36 23.29 -11.04 29.81
CA PHE A 36 22.01 -10.95 29.10
C PHE A 36 21.87 -9.69 28.24
N PHE A 37 22.27 -8.52 28.76
CA PHE A 37 21.99 -7.22 28.14
C PHE A 37 23.18 -6.59 27.38
N THR A 38 24.42 -7.04 27.61
CA THR A 38 25.61 -6.33 27.09
C THR A 38 26.55 -7.18 26.26
N ARG A 39 26.56 -8.51 26.43
CA ARG A 39 27.50 -9.39 25.73
C ARG A 39 26.94 -9.89 24.40
N ALA A 40 27.68 -9.65 23.32
CA ALA A 40 27.44 -10.33 22.05
C ALA A 40 28.09 -11.73 22.09
N ASP A 41 27.49 -12.65 22.85
CA ASP A 41 27.88 -14.06 22.88
C ASP A 41 26.84 -14.92 22.13
N GLY A 42 27.17 -16.18 21.87
CA GLY A 42 26.29 -17.07 21.11
C GLY A 42 25.00 -17.51 21.84
N SER A 43 24.77 -17.01 23.06
CA SER A 43 23.58 -17.34 23.86
C SER A 43 22.32 -16.70 23.29
N PHE A 44 21.15 -17.13 23.75
CA PHE A 44 19.86 -16.54 23.37
C PHE A 44 19.52 -15.35 24.27
N ASN A 45 20.43 -14.38 24.34
CA ASN A 45 20.28 -13.18 25.15
C ASN A 45 19.62 -12.02 24.38
N ALA A 46 19.38 -10.89 25.06
CA ALA A 46 18.74 -9.72 24.45
C ALA A 46 19.57 -9.11 23.30
N VAL A 47 20.90 -9.10 23.43
CA VAL A 47 21.79 -8.55 22.40
C VAL A 47 21.65 -9.33 21.09
N ARG A 48 21.70 -10.66 21.16
CA ARG A 48 21.50 -11.52 20.00
C ARG A 48 20.08 -11.41 19.46
N PHE A 49 19.08 -11.40 20.34
CA PHE A 49 17.67 -11.28 19.94
C PHE A 49 17.46 -10.04 19.06
N PHE A 50 17.84 -8.84 19.53
CA PHE A 50 17.67 -7.62 18.74
C PHE A 50 18.59 -7.56 17.52
N SER A 51 19.78 -8.16 17.55
CA SER A 51 20.60 -8.32 16.35
C SER A 51 19.89 -9.15 15.27
N ASP A 52 19.34 -10.30 15.66
CA ASP A 52 18.71 -11.24 14.74
C ASP A 52 17.37 -10.67 14.23
N MET A 53 16.50 -10.19 15.11
CA MET A 53 15.20 -9.62 14.76
C MET A 53 15.29 -8.29 14.01
N SER A 54 16.36 -7.51 14.21
CA SER A 54 16.54 -6.26 13.48
C SER A 54 17.24 -6.42 12.14
N HIS A 55 17.63 -7.64 11.78
CA HIS A 55 18.62 -7.87 10.72
C HIS A 55 19.85 -6.97 10.86
N ARG A 56 20.40 -6.88 12.08
CA ARG A 56 21.56 -6.04 12.43
C ARG A 56 21.38 -4.56 12.08
N SER A 57 20.14 -4.10 11.97
CA SER A 57 19.85 -2.68 11.77
C SER A 57 19.99 -1.90 13.07
N VAL A 58 19.84 -2.58 14.22
CA VAL A 58 20.19 -2.03 15.52
C VAL A 58 21.46 -2.65 16.09
N ASP A 59 22.21 -1.86 16.83
CA ASP A 59 23.34 -2.30 17.64
C ASP A 59 23.05 -2.01 19.11
N LEU A 60 23.18 -3.00 19.98
CA LEU A 60 23.06 -2.81 21.42
C LEU A 60 24.44 -2.64 22.08
N SER A 61 25.52 -2.61 21.32
CA SER A 61 26.86 -2.32 21.84
C SER A 61 26.89 -0.99 22.59
N GLY A 62 27.61 -0.95 23.71
CA GLY A 62 27.60 0.19 24.63
C GLY A 62 26.47 0.16 25.66
N SER A 63 25.59 -0.86 25.64
CA SER A 63 24.70 -1.12 26.78
C SER A 63 25.52 -1.42 28.04
N MET A 64 25.03 -0.94 29.20
CA MET A 64 25.74 -1.04 30.47
C MET A 64 24.79 -1.45 31.61
N VAL A 65 25.31 -2.22 32.55
CA VAL A 65 24.62 -2.54 33.81
C VAL A 65 25.22 -1.67 34.91
N PHE A 66 24.34 -1.02 35.67
CA PHE A 66 24.67 -0.14 36.77
C PHE A 66 24.17 -0.77 38.07
N GLY A 67 25.02 -0.68 39.11
CA GLY A 67 24.87 -1.40 40.37
C GLY A 67 23.61 -1.06 41.17
N TRP A 68 23.50 -1.63 42.38
CA TRP A 68 22.32 -1.54 43.23
C TRP A 68 22.09 -0.14 43.83
N PHE A 69 21.22 0.65 43.21
CA PHE A 69 20.78 1.94 43.75
C PHE A 69 19.64 1.77 44.76
N THR A 70 19.70 2.49 45.89
CA THR A 70 18.57 2.54 46.83
C THR A 70 17.56 3.59 46.40
N LEU A 71 16.31 3.19 46.20
CA LEU A 71 15.20 4.07 45.85
C LEU A 71 14.45 4.52 47.12
N ASP A 72 14.05 5.79 47.18
CA ASP A 72 13.27 6.34 48.31
C ASP A 72 11.78 5.94 48.22
N VAL A 73 11.53 4.64 48.36
CA VAL A 73 10.21 4.00 48.27
C VAL A 73 10.25 2.68 49.04
N ASN A 74 9.16 2.37 49.73
CA ASN A 74 9.04 1.13 50.50
C ASN A 74 8.50 0.00 49.62
N VAL A 75 8.78 -1.26 49.96
CA VAL A 75 8.20 -2.42 49.25
C VAL A 75 6.66 -2.34 49.23
N ASN A 76 6.05 -2.01 50.38
CA ASN A 76 4.60 -1.94 50.54
C ASN A 76 3.92 -0.79 49.77
N ASP A 77 4.69 0.14 49.20
CA ASP A 77 4.17 1.20 48.31
C ASP A 77 3.87 0.67 46.90
N VAL A 78 4.47 -0.48 46.52
CA VAL A 78 4.41 -1.06 45.17
C VAL A 78 3.82 -2.46 45.19
N VAL A 79 4.17 -3.27 46.18
CA VAL A 79 3.82 -4.68 46.30
C VAL A 79 2.89 -4.86 47.51
N PRO A 80 1.79 -5.62 47.40
CA PRO A 80 0.90 -5.85 48.53
C PRO A 80 1.61 -6.67 49.62
N PRO A 81 1.29 -6.45 50.91
CA PRO A 81 1.91 -7.18 52.01
C PRO A 81 1.49 -8.67 52.07
N THR A 82 0.41 -9.05 51.36
CA THR A 82 -0.09 -10.42 51.23
C THR A 82 -0.60 -10.68 49.80
N ASP A 83 -0.60 -11.94 49.38
CA ASP A 83 -1.26 -12.39 48.14
C ASP A 83 -2.38 -13.41 48.50
N PRO A 84 -3.67 -13.12 48.22
CA PRO A 84 -4.18 -11.93 47.53
C PRO A 84 -4.05 -10.64 48.37
N PRO A 85 -4.10 -9.45 47.71
CA PRO A 85 -4.01 -8.16 48.39
C PRO A 85 -5.11 -7.98 49.44
N PRO A 86 -4.84 -7.27 50.56
CA PRO A 86 -5.88 -6.91 51.51
C PRO A 86 -7.00 -6.11 50.83
N PRO A 87 -8.28 -6.27 51.24
CA PRO A 87 -9.38 -5.51 50.66
C PRO A 87 -9.14 -4.00 50.71
N GLY A 88 -9.26 -3.33 49.56
CA GLY A 88 -9.05 -1.88 49.44
C GLY A 88 -7.59 -1.44 49.36
N TRP A 89 -6.63 -2.37 49.34
CA TRP A 89 -5.23 -2.03 49.08
C TRP A 89 -5.04 -1.65 47.61
N THR A 90 -4.38 -0.52 47.38
CA THR A 90 -3.89 -0.11 46.06
C THR A 90 -2.45 0.37 46.20
N PRO A 91 -1.58 0.12 45.21
CA PRO A 91 -0.22 0.62 45.24
C PRO A 91 -0.22 2.16 45.31
N THR A 92 0.61 2.74 46.17
CA THR A 92 0.80 4.19 46.30
C THR A 92 1.80 4.73 45.28
N LYS A 93 2.59 3.84 44.67
CA LYS A 93 3.54 4.13 43.59
C LYS A 93 3.28 3.24 42.39
N SER A 94 3.15 3.88 41.22
CA SER A 94 3.10 3.20 39.94
C SER A 94 4.49 2.76 39.48
N GLN A 95 4.55 1.87 38.49
CA GLN A 95 5.81 1.51 37.86
C GLN A 95 6.48 2.71 37.16
N SER A 96 5.69 3.66 36.64
CA SER A 96 6.20 4.93 36.10
C SER A 96 6.89 5.75 37.19
N ASP A 97 6.32 5.82 38.40
CA ASP A 97 6.97 6.49 39.54
C ASP A 97 8.28 5.80 39.92
N MET A 98 8.31 4.47 39.89
CA MET A 98 9.52 3.69 40.14
C MET A 98 10.62 3.98 39.12
N MET A 99 10.26 4.08 37.85
CA MET A 99 11.19 4.44 36.78
C MET A 99 11.76 5.87 36.97
N VAL A 100 10.94 6.82 37.43
CA VAL A 100 11.40 8.18 37.76
C VAL A 100 12.40 8.15 38.92
N LEU A 101 12.09 7.42 40.00
CA LEU A 101 12.99 7.28 41.15
C LEU A 101 14.32 6.63 40.77
N ALA A 102 14.31 5.58 39.95
CA ALA A 102 15.52 4.91 39.48
C ALA A 102 16.40 5.82 38.62
N LYS A 103 15.78 6.58 37.70
CA LYS A 103 16.49 7.58 36.91
C LYS A 103 17.17 8.61 37.80
N GLN A 104 16.44 9.13 38.80
CA GLN A 104 16.99 10.11 39.73
C GLN A 104 18.14 9.54 40.57
N ALA A 105 18.01 8.30 41.05
CA ALA A 105 19.07 7.65 41.83
C ALA A 105 20.35 7.45 41.02
N ALA A 106 20.22 7.02 39.76
CA ALA A 106 21.35 6.87 38.85
C ALA A 106 22.00 8.23 38.49
N ILE A 107 21.21 9.27 38.26
CA ILE A 107 21.72 10.65 38.03
C ILE A 107 22.49 11.15 39.26
N ASN A 108 21.97 10.93 40.47
CA ASN A 108 22.65 11.29 41.72
C ASN A 108 23.97 10.54 41.90
N ALA A 109 24.07 9.32 41.35
CA ALA A 109 25.31 8.54 41.31
C ALA A 109 26.25 8.93 40.15
N GLY A 110 25.92 9.97 39.37
CA GLY A 110 26.75 10.48 38.28
C GLY A 110 26.62 9.74 36.95
N ILE A 111 25.55 8.95 36.76
CA ILE A 111 25.32 8.23 35.50
C ILE A 111 24.62 9.13 34.48
N ALA A 112 25.25 9.34 33.32
CA ALA A 112 24.72 10.12 32.21
C ALA A 112 23.69 9.31 31.38
N LEU A 113 22.44 9.25 31.86
CA LEU A 113 21.38 8.42 31.28
C LEU A 113 20.89 8.88 29.90
N ASP A 114 21.10 10.15 29.55
CA ASP A 114 20.75 10.74 28.25
C ASP A 114 21.56 10.18 27.08
N THR A 115 22.69 9.51 27.38
CA THR A 115 23.51 8.80 26.38
C THR A 115 22.93 7.45 25.96
N PHE A 116 21.90 6.96 26.66
CA PHE A 116 21.28 5.65 26.39
C PHE A 116 19.93 5.80 25.67
N PHE A 117 19.66 4.88 24.76
CA PHE A 117 18.40 4.81 24.01
C PHE A 117 17.21 4.47 24.91
N GLY A 118 17.41 3.54 25.84
CA GLY A 118 16.37 3.04 26.74
C GLY A 118 16.94 2.62 28.09
N ILE A 119 16.04 2.44 29.06
CA ILE A 119 16.39 2.05 30.42
C ILE A 119 15.63 0.78 30.79
N VAL A 120 16.33 -0.17 31.40
CA VAL A 120 15.74 -1.34 32.04
C VAL A 120 15.95 -1.20 33.55
N LEU A 121 14.86 -1.12 34.32
CA LEU A 121 14.88 -1.10 35.77
C LEU A 121 14.61 -2.51 36.29
N ILE A 122 15.50 -3.02 37.14
CA ILE A 122 15.38 -4.33 37.77
C ILE A 122 15.37 -4.18 39.29
N MET A 123 14.29 -4.60 39.93
CA MET A 123 14.15 -4.60 41.39
C MET A 123 14.71 -5.88 42.03
N ASN A 124 15.31 -5.74 43.23
CA ASN A 124 15.82 -6.86 44.04
C ASN A 124 14.71 -7.74 44.64
N VAL A 125 13.51 -7.19 44.81
CA VAL A 125 12.33 -7.89 45.31
C VAL A 125 11.38 -8.19 44.14
N ALA A 126 10.64 -9.28 44.25
CA ALA A 126 9.56 -9.63 43.32
C ALA A 126 8.48 -8.54 43.30
N THR A 127 8.35 -7.82 42.17
CA THR A 127 7.39 -6.71 42.02
C THR A 127 6.20 -7.03 41.12
N GLY A 128 6.23 -8.17 40.42
CA GLY A 128 5.11 -8.66 39.63
C GLY A 128 5.49 -8.97 38.20
N TRP A 129 4.68 -8.51 37.25
CA TRP A 129 4.94 -8.65 35.81
C TRP A 129 5.93 -7.60 35.33
N ALA A 130 6.76 -7.98 34.36
CA ALA A 130 7.55 -7.00 33.63
C ALA A 130 6.61 -6.17 32.76
N GLN A 131 6.95 -4.90 32.57
CA GLN A 131 6.18 -4.01 31.71
C GLN A 131 7.10 -3.02 31.03
N GLY A 132 7.02 -2.99 29.72
CA GLY A 132 7.71 -2.12 28.80
C GLY A 132 6.79 -1.02 28.33
N GLY A 133 7.42 0.05 27.83
CA GLY A 133 6.72 1.15 27.23
C GLY A 133 7.67 2.13 26.58
N PRO A 134 7.17 3.30 26.16
CA PRO A 134 7.97 4.30 25.47
C PRO A 134 9.18 4.80 26.25
N THR A 135 9.25 4.60 27.57
CA THR A 135 10.28 5.19 28.44
C THR A 135 11.30 4.18 28.98
N GLY A 136 11.08 2.88 28.77
CA GLY A 136 11.91 1.80 29.30
C GLY A 136 11.12 0.57 29.73
N VAL A 137 11.77 -0.32 30.47
CA VAL A 137 11.21 -1.57 31.01
C VAL A 137 11.32 -1.56 32.53
N PHE A 138 10.23 -1.87 33.22
CA PHE A 138 10.21 -2.18 34.65
C PHE A 138 10.11 -3.69 34.85
N ALA A 139 11.01 -4.28 35.62
CA ALA A 139 11.02 -5.71 35.92
C ALA A 139 11.59 -5.98 37.32
N ASP A 140 11.53 -7.25 37.73
CA ASP A 140 12.26 -7.77 38.87
C ASP A 140 13.25 -8.85 38.46
N TRP A 141 14.13 -9.23 39.38
CA TRP A 141 15.23 -10.13 39.11
C TRP A 141 14.82 -11.50 38.54
N ARG A 142 13.60 -11.96 38.84
CA ARG A 142 13.12 -13.27 38.37
C ARG A 142 13.02 -13.29 36.85
N ARG A 143 12.81 -12.14 36.22
CA ARG A 143 12.54 -12.04 34.78
C ARG A 143 13.77 -12.21 33.89
N VAL A 144 14.98 -12.01 34.42
CA VAL A 144 16.22 -12.08 33.61
C VAL A 144 16.82 -13.49 33.60
N ASP A 145 17.06 -14.08 34.77
CA ASP A 145 17.64 -15.44 34.91
C ASP A 145 16.56 -16.53 35.05
N GLY A 146 15.30 -16.14 35.22
CA GLY A 146 14.16 -17.05 35.23
C GLY A 146 14.07 -18.03 36.41
N ARG A 147 14.87 -17.83 37.45
CA ARG A 147 14.84 -18.68 38.66
C ARG A 147 13.57 -18.47 39.48
N ASN A 148 13.10 -19.55 40.08
CA ASN A 148 12.00 -19.56 41.06
C ASN A 148 12.38 -18.79 42.34
N PHE A 149 11.40 -18.55 43.21
CA PHE A 149 11.62 -17.91 44.52
C PHE A 149 12.65 -18.63 45.41
N ASP A 150 12.84 -19.93 45.20
CA ASP A 150 13.82 -20.77 45.91
C ASP A 150 15.21 -20.77 45.24
N GLY A 151 15.40 -20.00 44.17
CA GLY A 151 16.66 -19.93 43.42
C GLY A 151 16.89 -21.09 42.46
N SER A 152 15.91 -21.99 42.25
CA SER A 152 16.01 -23.06 41.26
C SER A 152 15.72 -22.57 39.84
N LEU A 153 16.47 -23.07 38.85
CA LEU A 153 16.07 -22.99 37.45
C LEU A 153 14.94 -24.02 37.24
N GLY A 154 13.74 -23.57 36.90
CA GLY A 154 12.60 -24.46 36.68
C GLY A 154 11.60 -23.84 35.70
N PRO A 155 10.94 -24.64 34.86
CA PRO A 155 10.00 -24.12 33.88
C PRO A 155 8.81 -23.48 34.61
N ARG A 156 8.61 -22.18 34.40
CA ARG A 156 7.24 -21.65 34.48
C ARG A 156 6.50 -22.07 33.22
N ALA A 157 5.18 -22.25 33.35
CA ALA A 157 4.32 -22.51 32.19
C ALA A 157 4.52 -21.42 31.11
N ILE A 158 4.19 -21.75 29.86
CA ILE A 158 4.07 -20.78 28.76
C ILE A 158 3.22 -19.59 29.25
N GLY A 159 3.68 -18.35 29.01
CA GLY A 159 3.09 -17.12 29.56
C GLY A 159 3.52 -16.78 31.01
N GLY A 160 4.38 -17.60 31.62
CA GLY A 160 4.96 -17.36 32.95
C GLY A 160 6.09 -16.34 32.98
N GLY A 161 6.67 -16.06 31.80
CA GLY A 161 7.42 -14.87 31.40
C GLY A 161 8.82 -14.69 31.99
N ASN A 162 9.88 -15.08 31.27
CA ASN A 162 11.29 -14.78 31.61
C ASN A 162 12.17 -14.66 30.36
N GLY A 163 13.41 -14.21 30.51
CA GLY A 163 14.42 -14.18 29.45
C GLY A 163 13.96 -13.36 28.25
N THR A 164 14.33 -13.82 27.05
CA THR A 164 13.93 -13.13 25.80
C THR A 164 12.46 -13.23 25.47
N GLU A 165 11.71 -14.19 26.03
CA GLU A 165 10.26 -14.26 25.85
C GLU A 165 9.60 -12.95 26.35
N ILE A 166 10.05 -12.42 27.49
CA ILE A 166 9.57 -11.15 28.05
C ILE A 166 10.36 -9.97 27.52
N PHE A 167 11.70 -10.00 27.64
CA PHE A 167 12.49 -8.83 27.29
C PHE A 167 12.49 -8.53 25.79
N GLY A 168 12.21 -9.53 24.93
CA GLY A 168 11.97 -9.29 23.51
C GLY A 168 10.76 -8.40 23.26
N GLN A 169 9.64 -8.67 23.95
CA GLN A 169 8.43 -7.85 23.89
C GLN A 169 8.60 -6.50 24.59
N GLU A 170 9.01 -6.51 25.86
CA GLU A 170 8.99 -5.31 26.69
C GLU A 170 10.02 -4.26 26.23
N MET A 171 11.21 -4.70 25.80
CA MET A 171 12.15 -3.77 25.15
C MET A 171 11.66 -3.39 23.75
N GLY A 172 10.95 -4.27 23.05
CA GLY A 172 10.29 -4.01 21.76
C GLY A 172 9.35 -2.81 21.77
N HIS A 173 8.61 -2.60 22.87
CA HIS A 173 7.74 -1.43 23.03
C HIS A 173 8.50 -0.09 22.98
N ARG A 174 9.76 -0.04 23.43
CA ARG A 174 10.58 1.18 23.31
C ARG A 174 10.95 1.49 21.85
N TYR A 175 11.05 0.46 21.02
CA TYR A 175 11.20 0.61 19.57
C TYR A 175 9.85 0.91 18.88
N GLY A 176 8.75 0.95 19.63
CA GLY A 176 7.41 1.27 19.14
C GLY A 176 6.69 0.08 18.50
N LEU A 177 7.07 -1.15 18.86
CA LEU A 177 6.29 -2.35 18.52
C LEU A 177 5.03 -2.40 19.41
N GLY A 178 3.87 -2.64 18.81
CA GLY A 178 2.63 -2.96 19.52
C GLY A 178 2.41 -4.46 19.64
N HIS A 179 1.38 -4.88 20.39
CA HIS A 179 1.05 -6.29 20.54
C HIS A 179 0.57 -6.91 19.22
N SER A 180 0.89 -8.18 18.99
CA SER A 180 0.43 -8.88 17.80
C SER A 180 -0.99 -9.43 17.97
N ARG A 181 -1.76 -9.32 16.89
CA ARG A 181 -3.20 -9.62 16.85
C ARG A 181 -3.50 -10.66 15.78
N ARG A 182 -4.75 -11.12 15.76
CA ARG A 182 -5.28 -12.00 14.72
C ARG A 182 -6.30 -11.22 13.90
N ASP A 183 -6.30 -11.42 12.59
CA ASP A 183 -7.30 -10.80 11.74
C ASP A 183 -8.74 -11.10 12.20
N GLY A 184 -9.60 -10.08 12.14
CA GLY A 184 -10.97 -10.15 12.65
C GLY A 184 -11.14 -9.88 14.15
N THR A 185 -10.08 -9.57 14.90
CA THR A 185 -10.18 -9.13 16.30
C THR A 185 -9.14 -8.08 16.65
N THR A 186 -9.50 -7.14 17.54
CA THR A 186 -8.58 -6.15 18.14
C THR A 186 -8.00 -6.62 19.48
N ASN A 187 -8.21 -7.89 19.85
CA ASN A 187 -7.63 -8.42 21.07
C ASN A 187 -6.13 -8.62 20.87
N ASP A 188 -5.35 -8.18 21.85
CA ASP A 188 -3.91 -8.42 21.91
C ASP A 188 -3.60 -9.89 22.18
N TYR A 189 -2.35 -10.27 21.92
CA TYR A 189 -1.79 -11.60 22.21
C TYR A 189 -2.49 -12.72 21.44
N GLN A 190 -2.84 -12.50 20.18
CA GLN A 190 -3.57 -13.48 19.35
C GLN A 190 -2.71 -14.11 18.24
N ASP A 191 -1.41 -13.79 18.19
CA ASP A 191 -0.44 -14.39 17.27
C ASP A 191 0.64 -15.17 18.05
N PRO A 192 0.43 -16.47 18.33
CA PRO A 192 1.35 -17.26 19.13
C PRO A 192 2.70 -17.52 18.44
N TRP A 193 2.90 -17.08 17.19
CA TRP A 193 4.16 -17.23 16.46
C TRP A 193 5.04 -15.97 16.49
N ASP A 194 4.57 -14.92 17.16
CA ASP A 194 5.28 -13.65 17.28
C ASP A 194 5.50 -13.29 18.76
N ILE A 195 6.69 -12.74 19.06
CA ILE A 195 7.07 -12.41 20.44
C ILE A 195 6.21 -11.29 21.05
N MET A 196 5.58 -10.43 20.25
CA MET A 196 4.67 -9.40 20.75
C MET A 196 3.30 -9.98 21.15
N SER A 197 3.21 -11.32 21.23
CA SER A 197 2.12 -12.05 21.87
C SER A 197 2.61 -12.87 23.08
N THR A 198 3.58 -12.39 23.87
CA THR A 198 4.24 -13.16 24.95
C THR A 198 3.29 -13.96 25.85
N ASP A 199 2.10 -13.44 26.20
CA ASP A 199 1.11 -14.17 27.02
C ASP A 199 0.65 -15.51 26.43
N ARG A 200 0.80 -15.68 25.11
CA ARG A 200 0.41 -16.89 24.36
C ARG A 200 1.45 -17.37 23.36
N ALA A 201 2.67 -16.84 23.43
CA ALA A 201 3.68 -17.12 22.44
C ALA A 201 4.22 -18.55 22.57
N ASN A 202 4.58 -19.15 21.44
CA ASN A 202 5.12 -20.50 21.36
C ASN A 202 6.62 -20.52 21.73
N SER A 203 6.91 -20.23 23.00
CA SER A 203 8.25 -20.16 23.57
C SER A 203 8.80 -21.55 23.91
N VAL A 204 10.12 -21.68 24.05
CA VAL A 204 10.77 -22.89 24.59
C VAL A 204 11.58 -22.61 25.84
N PRO A 205 11.81 -23.62 26.69
CA PRO A 205 12.80 -23.53 27.74
C PRO A 205 14.19 -23.18 27.20
N ASP A 206 14.85 -22.24 27.87
CA ASP A 206 16.24 -21.88 27.64
C ASP A 206 17.08 -22.20 28.89
N PRO A 207 18.25 -22.86 28.76
CA PRO A 207 19.06 -23.25 29.92
C PRO A 207 19.70 -22.07 30.65
N ASP A 208 19.93 -20.94 29.97
CA ASP A 208 20.63 -19.79 30.54
C ASP A 208 19.64 -18.72 31.03
N TYR A 209 18.47 -18.60 30.38
CA TYR A 209 17.50 -17.52 30.63
C TYR A 209 16.06 -17.98 30.82
N CYS A 210 15.84 -19.26 31.11
CA CYS A 210 14.56 -19.95 31.32
C CYS A 210 13.65 -20.05 30.10
N ALA A 211 13.43 -18.98 29.33
CA ALA A 211 12.55 -19.01 28.17
C ALA A 211 13.09 -18.15 27.02
N ARG A 212 12.91 -18.67 25.81
CA ARG A 212 13.23 -17.95 24.58
C ARG A 212 12.20 -18.16 23.49
N GLY A 213 12.18 -17.20 22.58
CA GLY A 213 11.37 -17.27 21.38
C GLY A 213 9.89 -17.03 21.63
N PRO A 214 9.06 -17.08 20.57
CA PRO A 214 9.47 -17.07 19.15
C PRO A 214 10.16 -15.73 18.76
N GLY A 215 10.64 -15.60 17.52
CA GLY A 215 11.11 -14.31 17.03
C GLY A 215 9.97 -13.40 16.53
N LEU A 216 10.30 -12.17 16.10
CA LEU A 216 9.35 -11.23 15.49
C LEU A 216 8.90 -11.67 14.10
N ASN A 217 7.64 -11.41 13.75
CA ASN A 217 7.12 -11.51 12.40
C ASN A 217 7.65 -10.37 11.49
N ALA A 218 7.56 -10.57 10.18
CA ALA A 218 8.13 -9.72 9.16
C ALA A 218 7.49 -8.34 9.12
N TRP A 219 6.22 -8.19 9.49
CA TRP A 219 5.57 -6.89 9.56
C TRP A 219 6.06 -6.06 10.75
N ASN A 220 6.19 -6.68 11.94
CA ASN A 220 6.79 -6.02 13.09
C ASN A 220 8.23 -5.57 12.78
N MET A 221 8.99 -6.40 12.07
CA MET A 221 10.33 -6.03 11.60
C MET A 221 10.27 -4.88 10.56
N ARG A 222 9.46 -5.00 9.51
CA ARG A 222 9.34 -3.98 8.46
C ARG A 222 8.88 -2.64 9.00
N GLY A 223 7.89 -2.64 9.89
CA GLY A 223 7.32 -1.43 10.48
C GLY A 223 8.36 -0.62 11.26
N ARG A 224 9.50 -1.21 11.65
CA ARG A 224 10.64 -0.54 12.31
C ARG A 224 11.84 -0.29 11.38
N GLY A 225 11.69 -0.57 10.08
CA GLY A 225 12.79 -0.51 9.12
C GLY A 225 13.85 -1.59 9.35
N TRP A 226 13.49 -2.68 10.03
CA TRP A 226 14.41 -3.77 10.39
C TRP A 226 14.43 -4.90 9.38
N LEU A 227 13.33 -5.12 8.65
CA LEU A 227 13.31 -6.12 7.59
C LEU A 227 14.29 -5.73 6.48
N ASP A 228 15.06 -6.69 5.97
CA ASP A 228 16.01 -6.43 4.90
C ASP A 228 15.25 -6.36 3.58
N GLU A 229 14.83 -5.16 3.19
CA GLU A 229 14.02 -4.92 1.98
C GLU A 229 14.70 -5.39 0.69
N SER A 230 16.04 -5.52 0.67
CA SER A 230 16.75 -6.10 -0.49
C SER A 230 16.55 -7.61 -0.63
N ARG A 231 16.02 -8.25 0.42
CA ARG A 231 15.74 -9.68 0.55
C ARG A 231 14.24 -9.94 0.65
N VAL A 232 13.38 -9.00 0.26
CA VAL A 232 11.94 -9.21 0.11
C VAL A 232 11.59 -9.33 -1.38
N TRP A 233 10.96 -10.44 -1.78
CA TRP A 233 10.44 -10.57 -3.13
C TRP A 233 9.25 -9.62 -3.32
N LYS A 234 9.21 -8.92 -4.46
CA LYS A 234 8.13 -7.99 -4.82
C LYS A 234 7.63 -8.27 -6.24
N PRO A 235 6.31 -8.25 -6.47
CA PRO A 235 5.77 -8.46 -7.80
C PRO A 235 6.16 -7.33 -8.73
N GLN A 236 6.43 -7.67 -10.00
CA GLN A 236 6.76 -6.69 -11.05
C GLN A 236 5.51 -6.19 -11.80
N SER A 237 4.34 -6.80 -11.56
CA SER A 237 3.08 -6.48 -12.21
C SER A 237 1.91 -6.62 -11.22
N LEU A 238 0.80 -5.93 -11.51
CA LEU A 238 -0.48 -6.07 -10.80
C LEU A 238 -1.30 -7.30 -11.26
N VAL A 239 -0.76 -8.09 -12.18
CA VAL A 239 -1.27 -9.42 -12.52
C VAL A 239 -0.10 -10.37 -12.60
N PHE A 240 -0.09 -11.42 -11.78
CA PHE A 240 0.96 -12.42 -11.79
C PHE A 240 0.50 -13.75 -11.21
N ASP A 241 1.27 -14.78 -11.55
CA ASP A 241 1.25 -16.11 -10.96
C ASP A 241 2.69 -16.64 -11.01
N GLN A 242 3.37 -16.72 -9.86
CA GLN A 242 4.79 -17.01 -9.76
C GLN A 242 5.12 -17.95 -8.61
N VAL A 243 6.08 -18.84 -8.84
CA VAL A 243 6.66 -19.69 -7.80
C VAL A 243 7.88 -18.99 -7.19
N VAL A 244 7.90 -18.87 -5.86
CA VAL A 244 8.93 -18.18 -5.08
C VAL A 244 9.45 -19.10 -3.99
N GLU A 245 10.77 -19.09 -3.78
CA GLU A 245 11.43 -19.80 -2.67
C GLU A 245 11.77 -18.83 -1.54
N LEU A 246 11.29 -19.13 -0.34
CA LEU A 246 11.53 -18.38 0.89
C LEU A 246 12.52 -19.13 1.79
N ARG A 247 13.46 -18.37 2.36
CA ARG A 247 14.35 -18.76 3.45
C ARG A 247 13.70 -18.42 4.80
N PRO A 248 14.09 -19.08 5.90
CA PRO A 248 13.56 -18.75 7.21
C PRO A 248 13.82 -17.26 7.52
N LEU A 249 12.81 -16.56 8.02
CA LEU A 249 12.79 -15.10 8.13
C LEU A 249 14.06 -14.51 8.76
N HIS A 250 14.58 -15.12 9.82
CA HIS A 250 15.74 -14.60 10.57
C HIS A 250 17.10 -15.14 10.08
N GLN A 251 17.14 -16.06 9.11
CA GLN A 251 18.37 -16.71 8.63
C GLN A 251 19.03 -15.92 7.50
N ARG A 252 19.65 -14.79 7.85
CA ARG A 252 20.32 -13.90 6.89
C ARG A 252 21.61 -14.45 6.28
N ASP A 253 22.21 -15.42 6.95
CA ASP A 253 23.40 -16.14 6.49
C ASP A 253 23.13 -16.96 5.21
N LEU A 254 21.86 -17.33 4.98
CA LEU A 254 21.42 -17.98 3.75
C LEU A 254 21.14 -16.94 2.65
N SER A 255 21.37 -17.31 1.39
CA SER A 255 20.95 -16.53 0.21
C SER A 255 19.51 -16.85 -0.21
N GLY A 256 18.75 -15.87 -0.72
CA GLY A 256 17.37 -16.05 -1.22
C GLY A 256 16.38 -15.06 -0.60
N TRP A 257 15.08 -15.19 -0.82
CA TRP A 257 14.12 -14.26 -0.25
C TRP A 257 13.83 -14.61 1.22
N LEU A 258 13.80 -13.62 2.13
CA LEU A 258 13.43 -13.83 3.55
C LEU A 258 11.93 -13.65 3.78
N ALA A 259 11.28 -12.88 2.90
CA ALA A 259 9.85 -12.68 2.86
C ALA A 259 9.40 -12.39 1.42
N ALA A 260 8.10 -12.43 1.18
CA ALA A 260 7.47 -11.98 -0.05
C ALA A 260 6.34 -10.99 0.25
N GLU A 261 6.22 -9.97 -0.58
CA GLU A 261 5.17 -8.96 -0.51
C GLU A 261 4.05 -9.29 -1.49
N LEU A 262 2.80 -9.26 -1.02
CA LEU A 262 1.63 -9.59 -1.82
C LEU A 262 0.60 -8.46 -1.80
N LEU A 263 0.10 -8.17 -3.00
CA LEU A 263 -0.90 -7.16 -3.32
C LEU A 263 -2.24 -7.40 -2.60
N PRO A 264 -3.16 -6.40 -2.56
CA PRO A 264 -3.08 -5.05 -3.13
C PRO A 264 -2.04 -4.12 -2.45
N ASN A 265 -1.58 -3.07 -3.15
CA ASN A 265 -0.64 -2.06 -2.62
C ASN A 265 -1.35 -1.01 -1.75
N ASP A 266 -2.07 -1.46 -0.73
CA ASP A 266 -2.79 -0.62 0.23
C ASP A 266 -2.42 -0.95 1.69
N GLY A 267 -1.26 -1.59 1.89
CA GLY A 267 -0.62 -1.69 3.19
C GLY A 267 0.06 -0.37 3.59
N ASP A 268 0.48 -0.31 4.85
CA ASP A 268 1.19 0.85 5.41
C ASP A 268 2.38 1.28 4.53
N GLY A 269 2.62 2.59 4.44
CA GLY A 269 3.69 3.16 3.62
C GLY A 269 3.58 2.91 2.10
N GLY A 270 2.43 2.45 1.60
CA GLY A 270 2.21 2.13 0.18
C GLY A 270 2.72 0.75 -0.24
N HIS A 271 3.04 -0.11 0.73
CA HIS A 271 3.44 -1.49 0.50
C HIS A 271 2.25 -2.39 0.11
N GLY A 272 2.54 -3.58 -0.40
CA GLY A 272 1.59 -4.68 -0.48
C GLY A 272 0.97 -4.98 0.89
N ARG A 273 -0.33 -5.27 0.90
CA ARG A 273 -1.14 -5.50 2.10
C ARG A 273 -0.62 -6.65 2.95
N TYR A 274 -0.09 -7.69 2.30
CA TYR A 274 0.31 -8.91 2.97
C TYR A 274 1.82 -9.14 2.85
N LEU A 275 2.41 -9.61 3.94
CA LEU A 275 3.75 -10.19 3.94
C LEU A 275 3.64 -11.68 4.21
N ILE A 276 4.42 -12.44 3.45
CA ILE A 276 4.54 -13.89 3.55
C ILE A 276 5.94 -14.19 4.09
N GLU A 277 6.02 -14.96 5.15
CA GLU A 277 7.27 -15.39 5.76
C GLU A 277 7.30 -16.90 5.95
N PHE A 278 8.49 -17.48 5.86
CA PHE A 278 8.72 -18.86 6.26
C PHE A 278 9.39 -18.88 7.63
N ARG A 279 8.87 -19.69 8.56
CA ARG A 279 9.46 -19.91 9.88
C ARG A 279 9.79 -21.38 10.04
N LEU A 280 11.03 -21.65 10.43
CA LEU A 280 11.58 -22.98 10.62
C LEU A 280 11.59 -23.26 12.12
N LYS A 281 11.15 -24.46 12.53
CA LYS A 281 11.07 -24.86 13.95
C LYS A 281 12.46 -25.14 14.54
N GLU A 282 13.28 -24.11 14.65
CA GLU A 282 14.64 -24.14 15.18
C GLU A 282 15.00 -22.81 15.84
N ALA A 283 16.10 -22.78 16.60
CA ALA A 283 16.64 -21.57 17.21
C ALA A 283 15.61 -20.77 18.03
N TRP A 284 15.31 -19.52 17.62
CA TRP A 284 14.30 -18.68 18.25
C TRP A 284 12.90 -19.28 18.14
N ASP A 285 12.60 -19.98 17.04
CA ASP A 285 11.28 -20.54 16.77
C ASP A 285 11.17 -22.03 17.14
N ALA A 286 12.08 -22.55 17.97
CA ALA A 286 12.07 -23.96 18.34
C ALA A 286 10.74 -24.42 19.00
N GLY A 287 9.95 -23.48 19.52
CA GLY A 287 8.68 -23.73 20.23
C GLY A 287 7.46 -23.71 19.35
N ILE A 288 7.54 -23.21 18.12
CA ILE A 288 6.40 -23.25 17.21
C ILE A 288 6.01 -24.71 16.93
N PRO A 289 4.73 -25.03 16.69
CA PRO A 289 4.29 -26.42 16.55
C PRO A 289 4.97 -27.19 15.41
N ARG A 290 5.25 -26.50 14.30
CA ARG A 290 5.86 -27.01 13.07
C ARG A 290 6.41 -25.87 12.23
N SER A 291 7.35 -26.16 11.35
CA SER A 291 7.79 -25.20 10.34
C SER A 291 6.64 -24.92 9.38
N ALA A 292 6.41 -23.65 9.09
CA ALA A 292 5.22 -23.23 8.34
C ALA A 292 5.45 -21.88 7.66
N VAL A 293 4.60 -21.60 6.68
CA VAL A 293 4.47 -20.30 6.05
C VAL A 293 3.38 -19.52 6.76
N PHE A 294 3.65 -18.26 7.06
CA PHE A 294 2.71 -17.35 7.71
C PHE A 294 2.40 -16.19 6.80
N VAL A 295 1.19 -15.67 6.91
CA VAL A 295 0.75 -14.48 6.20
C VAL A 295 0.27 -13.48 7.23
N HIS A 296 0.80 -12.26 7.16
CA HIS A 296 0.43 -11.18 8.07
C HIS A 296 0.03 -9.94 7.27
N ARG A 297 -0.84 -9.10 7.85
CA ARG A 297 -1.06 -7.70 7.44
C ARG A 297 -0.66 -6.77 8.59
N PHE A 298 -0.63 -5.47 8.34
CA PHE A 298 -0.23 -4.47 9.33
C PHE A 298 -1.14 -3.25 9.30
N LEU A 299 -1.38 -2.67 10.47
CA LEU A 299 -1.99 -1.36 10.63
C LEU A 299 -0.99 -0.45 11.36
N SER A 300 -0.78 0.74 10.83
CA SER A 300 -0.01 1.78 11.50
C SER A 300 -0.75 2.32 12.73
N ALA A 301 -0.02 3.03 13.59
CA ALA A 301 -0.60 3.70 14.76
C ALA A 301 -1.69 4.72 14.42
N THR A 302 -1.70 5.25 13.19
CA THR A 302 -2.73 6.18 12.70
C THR A 302 -3.97 5.47 12.16
N GLU A 303 -3.83 4.21 11.76
CA GLU A 303 -4.91 3.39 11.21
C GLU A 303 -5.62 2.57 12.30
N ASP A 304 -4.94 2.27 13.40
CA ASP A 304 -5.51 1.57 14.55
C ASP A 304 -6.06 2.56 15.61
N ASN A 305 -7.13 2.15 16.31
CA ASN A 305 -7.94 3.02 17.17
C ASN A 305 -7.33 3.26 18.57
N ASP A 306 -6.24 2.58 18.91
CA ASP A 306 -5.55 2.68 20.21
C ASP A 306 -4.20 3.41 20.14
N GLY A 307 -3.81 3.90 18.96
CA GLY A 307 -2.60 4.69 18.76
C GLY A 307 -1.30 3.88 18.75
N TRP A 308 -1.35 2.55 18.62
CA TRP A 308 -0.19 1.69 18.44
C TRP A 308 -0.22 0.96 17.10
N PRO A 309 0.94 0.65 16.50
CA PRO A 309 0.98 -0.19 15.31
C PRO A 309 0.77 -1.66 15.68
N HIS A 310 0.01 -2.38 14.85
CA HIS A 310 -0.33 -3.78 15.10
C HIS A 310 -0.13 -4.64 13.85
N SER A 311 0.60 -5.75 13.99
CA SER A 311 0.58 -6.84 13.00
C SER A 311 -0.58 -7.80 13.28
N TYR A 312 -1.21 -8.28 12.20
CA TYR A 312 -2.33 -9.20 12.25
C TYR A 312 -2.00 -10.47 11.48
N ILE A 313 -1.97 -11.61 12.17
CA ILE A 313 -1.83 -12.90 11.51
C ILE A 313 -3.12 -13.27 10.77
N MET A 314 -2.98 -13.77 9.54
CA MET A 314 -4.07 -14.15 8.65
C MET A 314 -4.34 -15.66 8.70
N SER A 315 -5.59 -16.06 8.52
CA SER A 315 -5.98 -17.45 8.35
C SER A 315 -6.02 -17.86 6.88
N GLY A 316 -5.54 -19.06 6.57
CA GLY A 316 -5.78 -19.74 5.31
C GLY A 316 -7.23 -20.14 5.11
N THR A 317 -7.56 -20.70 3.95
CA THR A 317 -8.92 -21.10 3.56
C THR A 317 -9.48 -22.22 4.45
N ASN A 318 -8.61 -22.98 5.11
CA ASN A 318 -8.98 -24.03 6.07
C ASN A 318 -9.05 -23.51 7.52
N GLY A 319 -8.85 -22.21 7.74
CA GLY A 319 -8.90 -21.56 9.06
C GLY A 319 -7.59 -21.64 9.87
N ASN A 320 -6.63 -22.46 9.45
CA ASN A 320 -5.29 -22.52 10.06
C ASN A 320 -4.47 -21.27 9.72
N GLN A 321 -3.49 -20.95 10.57
CA GLN A 321 -2.63 -19.78 10.42
C GLN A 321 -1.17 -20.18 10.09
N ASP A 322 -0.79 -21.38 10.49
CA ASP A 322 0.47 -22.06 10.17
C ASP A 322 0.33 -22.88 8.88
N LEU A 323 0.46 -22.22 7.73
CA LEU A 323 0.22 -22.84 6.42
C LEU A 323 1.33 -23.84 6.10
N VAL A 324 0.94 -25.07 5.75
CA VAL A 324 1.84 -26.14 5.31
C VAL A 324 1.52 -26.56 3.87
N GLU A 325 2.29 -27.50 3.32
CA GLU A 325 2.10 -28.02 1.96
C GLU A 325 0.62 -28.34 1.65
N GLY A 326 0.11 -27.73 0.57
CA GLY A 326 -1.28 -27.83 0.12
C GLY A 326 -2.23 -26.77 0.72
N ASP A 327 -1.83 -26.04 1.77
CA ASP A 327 -2.64 -24.96 2.32
C ASP A 327 -2.61 -23.71 1.44
N ILE A 328 -3.73 -23.00 1.47
CA ILE A 328 -3.96 -21.81 0.64
C ILE A 328 -4.40 -20.66 1.55
N PHE A 329 -3.85 -19.47 1.29
CA PHE A 329 -4.43 -18.20 1.73
C PHE A 329 -5.04 -17.50 0.51
N ALA A 330 -6.31 -17.12 0.61
CA ALA A 330 -7.06 -16.44 -0.46
C ALA A 330 -8.20 -15.60 0.14
N PRO A 331 -7.92 -14.39 0.64
CA PRO A 331 -8.93 -13.55 1.28
C PRO A 331 -9.92 -13.03 0.24
N ALA A 332 -11.18 -12.84 0.63
CA ALA A 332 -12.25 -12.32 -0.22
C ALA A 332 -12.16 -10.79 -0.37
N VAL A 333 -11.07 -10.30 -0.95
CA VAL A 333 -10.81 -8.87 -1.21
C VAL A 333 -10.91 -8.57 -2.72
N ASN A 334 -10.90 -7.29 -3.10
CA ASN A 334 -10.85 -6.89 -4.51
C ASN A 334 -9.48 -7.27 -5.11
N GLY A 335 -9.51 -7.95 -6.26
CA GLY A 335 -8.36 -8.72 -6.76
C GLY A 335 -8.20 -10.03 -5.98
N ALA A 336 -7.63 -11.05 -6.59
CA ALA A 336 -7.52 -12.38 -5.97
C ALA A 336 -6.08 -12.63 -5.46
N PRO A 337 -5.62 -12.00 -4.36
CA PRO A 337 -4.34 -12.37 -3.76
C PRO A 337 -4.44 -13.79 -3.27
N ARG A 338 -3.43 -14.57 -3.61
CA ARG A 338 -3.37 -15.98 -3.24
C ARG A 338 -1.94 -16.38 -2.95
N VAL A 339 -1.80 -17.15 -1.87
CA VAL A 339 -0.58 -17.88 -1.52
C VAL A 339 -0.97 -19.35 -1.45
N GLU A 340 -0.24 -20.21 -2.13
CA GLU A 340 -0.31 -21.66 -1.95
C GLU A 340 1.06 -22.17 -1.54
N VAL A 341 1.12 -22.94 -0.46
CA VAL A 341 2.36 -23.56 -0.02
C VAL A 341 2.55 -24.84 -0.82
N LEU A 342 3.51 -24.84 -1.74
CA LEU A 342 3.77 -25.99 -2.60
C LEU A 342 4.64 -27.04 -1.92
N LYS A 343 5.59 -26.62 -1.08
CA LYS A 343 6.52 -27.52 -0.39
C LYS A 343 7.22 -26.82 0.77
N ILE A 344 7.49 -27.57 1.85
CA ILE A 344 8.44 -27.18 2.90
C ILE A 344 9.56 -28.22 2.96
N ASP A 345 10.80 -27.78 2.73
CA ASP A 345 12.00 -28.61 2.81
C ASP A 345 12.87 -28.11 3.97
N GLU A 346 12.66 -28.71 5.15
CA GLU A 346 13.40 -28.34 6.36
C GLU A 346 14.91 -28.64 6.25
N ASN A 347 15.30 -29.67 5.49
CA ASN A 347 16.71 -30.03 5.32
C ASN A 347 17.46 -28.94 4.55
N ASN A 348 16.82 -28.39 3.51
CA ASN A 348 17.39 -27.30 2.71
C ASN A 348 17.03 -25.91 3.24
N LYS A 349 16.17 -25.83 4.27
CA LYS A 349 15.64 -24.59 4.85
C LYS A 349 14.99 -23.71 3.78
N ILE A 350 14.03 -24.27 3.05
CA ILE A 350 13.28 -23.60 1.99
C ILE A 350 11.80 -23.91 2.14
N ALA A 351 10.96 -22.90 1.99
CA ALA A 351 9.56 -23.07 1.62
C ALA A 351 9.34 -22.58 0.19
N THR A 352 8.72 -23.40 -0.65
CA THR A 352 8.33 -23.04 -2.01
C THR A 352 6.85 -22.67 -1.99
N VAL A 353 6.54 -21.46 -2.42
CA VAL A 353 5.17 -20.92 -2.46
C VAL A 353 4.79 -20.47 -3.87
N GLN A 354 3.55 -20.67 -4.26
CA GLN A 354 2.97 -20.04 -5.44
C GLN A 354 2.21 -18.80 -5.00
N LEU A 355 2.63 -17.64 -5.51
CA LEU A 355 2.02 -16.35 -5.27
C LEU A 355 1.29 -15.93 -6.53
N SER A 356 0.02 -15.59 -6.40
CA SER A 356 -0.73 -15.03 -7.52
C SER A 356 -1.57 -13.85 -7.07
N PHE A 357 -1.72 -12.89 -7.96
CA PHE A 357 -2.68 -11.81 -7.81
C PHE A 357 -3.23 -11.50 -9.20
N ALA A 358 -4.55 -11.45 -9.32
CA ALA A 358 -5.21 -10.91 -10.49
C ALA A 358 -5.96 -9.66 -10.07
N ALA A 359 -5.45 -8.48 -10.43
CA ALA A 359 -6.19 -7.25 -10.25
C ALA A 359 -7.54 -7.35 -10.98
N THR A 360 -8.64 -7.20 -10.26
CA THR A 360 -9.92 -6.91 -10.89
C THR A 360 -9.88 -5.45 -11.34
N LEU A 361 -9.45 -5.20 -12.58
CA LEU A 361 -9.49 -3.88 -13.18
C LEU A 361 -10.95 -3.44 -13.29
N LYS A 362 -11.37 -2.52 -12.42
CA LYS A 362 -12.68 -1.87 -12.50
C LYS A 362 -12.44 -0.40 -12.86
N GLY A 363 -12.61 -0.07 -14.12
CA GLY A 363 -12.51 1.32 -14.52
C GLY A 363 -13.05 1.59 -15.90
N LEU A 364 -13.63 2.78 -16.04
CA LEU A 364 -13.95 3.41 -17.30
C LEU A 364 -12.62 3.60 -18.06
N PRO A 365 -12.36 2.87 -19.14
CA PRO A 365 -11.08 2.96 -19.83
C PRO A 365 -10.95 4.30 -20.55
N ALA A 366 -9.71 4.71 -20.81
CA ALA A 366 -9.36 5.79 -21.71
C ALA A 366 -8.22 5.33 -22.62
N MET A 367 -8.22 5.78 -23.87
CA MET A 367 -7.22 5.38 -24.86
C MET A 367 -6.77 6.56 -25.70
N ALA A 368 -5.51 6.51 -26.12
CA ALA A 368 -4.96 7.41 -27.13
C ALA A 368 -3.90 6.68 -27.95
N ALA A 369 -3.60 7.21 -29.12
CA ALA A 369 -2.53 6.73 -29.97
C ALA A 369 -1.74 7.89 -30.59
N SER A 370 -0.47 7.63 -30.86
CA SER A 370 0.40 8.50 -31.66
C SER A 370 1.22 7.62 -32.60
N GLY A 371 0.95 7.72 -33.90
CA GLY A 371 1.47 6.77 -34.89
C GLY A 371 0.99 5.34 -34.60
N ASN A 372 1.93 4.44 -34.34
CA ASN A 372 1.65 3.04 -34.03
C ASN A 372 1.62 2.72 -32.53
N ARG A 373 1.99 3.69 -31.69
CA ARG A 373 1.99 3.53 -30.24
C ARG A 373 0.61 3.81 -29.69
N THR A 374 0.06 2.84 -28.96
CA THR A 374 -1.22 2.97 -28.25
C THR A 374 -0.97 2.97 -26.75
N VAL A 375 -1.72 3.79 -26.03
CA VAL A 375 -1.78 3.80 -24.57
C VAL A 375 -3.22 3.59 -24.15
N ALA A 376 -3.41 2.77 -23.12
CA ALA A 376 -4.68 2.65 -22.42
C ALA A 376 -4.46 2.89 -20.92
N VAL A 377 -5.42 3.57 -20.31
CA VAL A 377 -5.41 3.93 -18.89
C VAL A 377 -6.75 3.54 -18.31
N THR A 378 -6.74 3.00 -17.10
CA THR A 378 -7.95 2.65 -16.35
C THR A 378 -7.70 2.86 -14.87
N THR A 379 -8.74 2.70 -14.07
CA THR A 379 -8.66 2.71 -12.61
C THR A 379 -8.68 1.30 -12.02
N THR A 380 -8.07 1.15 -10.86
CA THR A 380 -8.32 0.06 -9.92
C THR A 380 -9.57 0.38 -9.05
N PRO A 381 -10.14 -0.60 -8.32
CA PRO A 381 -11.32 -0.38 -7.49
C PRO A 381 -11.17 0.69 -6.39
N ASP A 382 -9.94 0.93 -5.92
CA ASP A 382 -9.58 1.98 -4.97
C ASP A 382 -9.27 3.34 -5.65
N GLY A 383 -9.47 3.45 -6.97
CA GLY A 383 -9.38 4.69 -7.73
C GLY A 383 -7.97 5.08 -8.17
N ARG A 384 -6.97 4.22 -7.99
CA ARG A 384 -5.61 4.43 -8.52
C ARG A 384 -5.57 4.22 -10.02
N LEU A 385 -4.67 4.93 -10.71
CA LEU A 385 -4.48 4.79 -12.14
C LEU A 385 -3.48 3.67 -12.46
N VAL A 386 -3.87 2.84 -13.42
CA VAL A 386 -2.97 1.87 -14.06
C VAL A 386 -3.02 2.08 -15.56
N TRP A 387 -1.91 1.80 -16.21
CA TRP A 387 -1.77 2.03 -17.64
C TRP A 387 -0.97 0.92 -18.30
N THR A 388 -1.18 0.80 -19.60
CA THR A 388 -0.43 -0.10 -20.48
C THR A 388 -0.14 0.62 -21.79
N SER A 389 0.98 0.30 -22.41
CA SER A 389 1.35 0.85 -23.72
C SER A 389 1.93 -0.25 -24.60
N TRP A 390 1.62 -0.18 -25.89
CA TRP A 390 2.08 -1.16 -26.87
C TRP A 390 2.20 -0.53 -28.26
N GLU A 391 3.03 -1.13 -29.11
CA GLU A 391 3.09 -0.81 -30.53
C GLU A 391 2.15 -1.72 -31.32
N LEU A 392 1.64 -1.25 -32.46
CA LEU A 392 0.84 -2.06 -33.37
C LEU A 392 1.55 -3.39 -33.70
N GLY A 393 0.90 -4.52 -33.42
CA GLY A 393 1.45 -5.86 -33.58
C GLY A 393 2.15 -6.43 -32.34
N SER A 394 2.14 -5.72 -31.21
CA SER A 394 2.69 -6.17 -29.92
C SER A 394 1.64 -6.15 -28.80
N SER A 395 2.01 -6.61 -27.61
CA SER A 395 1.18 -6.59 -26.39
C SER A 395 1.85 -5.78 -25.27
N GLY A 396 1.06 -5.02 -24.52
CA GLY A 396 1.51 -4.30 -23.34
C GLY A 396 1.15 -5.01 -22.04
N THR A 397 1.86 -4.68 -20.95
CA THR A 397 1.53 -5.15 -19.60
C THR A 397 0.97 -3.99 -18.77
N TRP A 398 -0.09 -4.25 -18.00
CA TRP A 398 -0.64 -3.26 -17.07
C TRP A 398 0.33 -3.01 -15.91
N THR A 399 0.60 -1.73 -15.66
CA THR A 399 1.50 -1.26 -14.59
C THR A 399 0.88 -0.05 -13.89
N ASP A 400 1.33 0.24 -12.67
CA ASP A 400 0.94 1.46 -11.95
C ASP A 400 1.39 2.71 -12.73
N VAL A 401 0.57 3.77 -12.69
CA VAL A 401 1.00 5.11 -13.11
C VAL A 401 1.87 5.70 -12.00
N ASN A 402 3.20 5.63 -12.18
CA ASN A 402 4.15 6.17 -11.22
C ASN A 402 4.22 7.70 -11.31
N ILE A 403 3.65 8.38 -10.31
CA ILE A 403 3.61 9.84 -10.18
C ILE A 403 4.78 10.32 -9.32
N ASN A 404 5.52 11.33 -9.78
CA ASN A 404 6.51 12.05 -8.98
C ASN A 404 5.80 13.05 -8.03
N GLY A 405 5.17 12.55 -6.96
CA GLY A 405 4.45 13.38 -5.99
C GLY A 405 3.32 12.63 -5.28
N PRO A 406 2.43 13.35 -4.56
CA PRO A 406 1.28 12.73 -3.90
C PRO A 406 0.39 12.00 -4.91
N SER A 407 -0.03 10.77 -4.57
CA SER A 407 -1.03 10.03 -5.34
C SER A 407 -2.37 10.72 -5.28
N ARG A 408 -3.11 10.68 -6.39
CA ARG A 408 -4.52 11.12 -6.47
C ARG A 408 -5.37 9.97 -6.98
N ALA A 409 -6.57 9.85 -6.42
CA ALA A 409 -7.55 8.87 -6.82
C ALA A 409 -8.63 9.52 -7.70
N THR A 410 -9.20 8.74 -8.60
CA THR A 410 -10.36 9.15 -9.39
C THR A 410 -11.44 8.07 -9.37
N ASN A 411 -12.69 8.50 -9.38
CA ASN A 411 -13.87 7.65 -9.39
C ASN A 411 -14.64 7.72 -10.73
N VAL A 412 -14.04 8.34 -11.74
CA VAL A 412 -14.55 8.45 -13.11
C VAL A 412 -13.45 8.02 -14.09
N ALA A 413 -13.74 7.96 -15.38
CA ALA A 413 -12.72 7.65 -16.38
C ALA A 413 -11.59 8.69 -16.33
N PRO A 414 -10.31 8.29 -16.35
CA PRO A 414 -9.25 9.22 -16.68
C PRO A 414 -9.42 9.70 -18.13
N ALA A 415 -8.71 10.75 -18.49
CA ALA A 415 -8.54 11.19 -19.87
C ALA A 415 -7.07 11.02 -20.25
N VAL A 416 -6.81 10.54 -21.46
CA VAL A 416 -5.44 10.36 -21.97
C VAL A 416 -5.34 10.90 -23.39
N SER A 417 -4.22 11.55 -23.68
CA SER A 417 -3.82 11.92 -25.04
C SER A 417 -2.29 11.89 -25.14
N PHE A 418 -1.77 12.20 -26.32
CA PHE A 418 -0.34 12.36 -26.54
C PHE A 418 -0.04 13.85 -26.74
N ARG A 419 0.78 14.44 -25.87
CA ARG A 419 1.22 15.83 -26.00
C ARG A 419 2.55 15.89 -26.74
N THR A 420 2.63 16.71 -27.77
CA THR A 420 3.87 16.94 -28.50
C THR A 420 4.65 18.09 -27.86
N THR A 421 5.88 17.82 -27.44
CA THR A 421 6.78 18.79 -26.81
C THR A 421 8.06 18.93 -27.63
N GLU A 422 8.90 19.92 -27.32
CA GLU A 422 10.22 20.10 -27.96
C GLU A 422 11.12 18.84 -27.84
N GLY A 423 10.90 18.03 -26.80
CA GLY A 423 11.59 16.76 -26.56
C GLY A 423 10.95 15.52 -27.19
N GLY A 424 9.88 15.66 -27.98
CA GLY A 424 9.12 14.56 -28.58
C GLY A 424 7.71 14.39 -27.99
N THR A 425 7.08 13.25 -28.29
CA THR A 425 5.70 12.95 -27.89
C THR A 425 5.64 12.25 -26.53
N SER A 426 4.95 12.87 -25.57
CA SER A 426 4.75 12.35 -24.21
C SER A 426 3.29 11.98 -23.96
N VAL A 427 3.05 10.99 -23.09
CA VAL A 427 1.69 10.66 -22.64
C VAL A 427 1.19 11.75 -21.69
N TRP A 428 0.02 12.29 -21.98
CA TRP A 428 -0.66 13.30 -21.18
C TRP A 428 -1.89 12.69 -20.53
N LEU A 429 -1.97 12.79 -19.20
CA LEU A 429 -3.11 12.31 -18.41
C LEU A 429 -3.83 13.47 -17.76
N ALA A 430 -5.15 13.40 -17.72
CA ALA A 430 -5.97 14.25 -16.86
C ALA A 430 -6.98 13.39 -16.09
N ILE A 431 -7.27 13.80 -14.85
CA ILE A 431 -8.26 13.15 -13.99
C ILE A 431 -9.14 14.19 -13.32
N LYS A 432 -10.34 13.75 -12.94
CA LYS A 432 -11.11 14.41 -11.89
C LYS A 432 -10.77 13.74 -10.54
N ASP A 433 -10.22 14.50 -9.61
CA ASP A 433 -9.85 14.01 -8.28
C ASP A 433 -11.11 13.69 -7.45
N SER A 434 -11.15 12.51 -6.84
CA SER A 434 -12.32 12.05 -6.08
C SER A 434 -12.51 12.77 -4.74
N GLY A 435 -11.45 13.38 -4.18
CA GLY A 435 -11.49 14.07 -2.90
C GLY A 435 -12.01 15.50 -3.00
N ASN A 436 -11.77 16.18 -4.12
CA ASN A 436 -12.15 17.59 -4.27
C ASN A 436 -12.88 17.96 -5.57
N ASN A 437 -13.15 16.98 -6.45
CA ASN A 437 -13.83 17.17 -7.74
C ASN A 437 -13.14 18.18 -8.69
N GLN A 438 -11.85 18.48 -8.49
CA GLN A 438 -11.08 19.34 -9.39
C GLN A 438 -10.36 18.51 -10.45
N ILE A 439 -9.98 19.16 -11.54
CA ILE A 439 -9.25 18.52 -12.64
C ILE A 439 -7.76 18.68 -12.42
N TYR A 440 -7.03 17.59 -12.48
CA TYR A 440 -5.56 17.57 -12.43
C TYR A 440 -5.00 16.95 -13.69
N GLU A 441 -3.85 17.44 -14.13
CA GLU A 441 -3.08 16.86 -15.23
C GLU A 441 -1.67 16.43 -14.81
N THR A 442 -1.10 15.51 -15.57
CA THR A 442 0.32 15.17 -15.50
C THR A 442 0.83 14.76 -16.87
N LEU A 443 2.13 14.93 -17.08
CA LEU A 443 2.82 14.58 -18.31
C LEU A 443 3.93 13.57 -18.04
N GLN A 444 4.04 12.56 -18.90
CA GLN A 444 5.14 11.62 -18.89
C GLN A 444 6.46 12.34 -19.19
N GLN A 445 7.44 12.14 -18.30
CA GLN A 445 8.78 12.72 -18.38
C GLN A 445 9.75 11.80 -19.16
N PRO A 446 10.85 12.34 -19.68
CA PRO A 446 11.95 11.54 -20.22
C PRO A 446 12.48 10.57 -19.14
N GLY A 447 12.21 9.28 -19.28
CA GLY A 447 12.47 8.26 -18.25
C GLY A 447 11.27 7.40 -17.88
N GLY A 448 10.07 7.74 -18.38
CA GLY A 448 8.88 6.90 -18.29
C GLY A 448 7.94 7.23 -17.11
N ASN A 449 8.45 7.87 -16.07
CA ASN A 449 7.64 8.34 -14.93
C ASN A 449 6.81 9.57 -15.29
N PHE A 450 5.70 9.77 -14.58
CA PHE A 450 4.86 10.95 -14.72
C PHE A 450 5.27 12.05 -13.74
N GLY A 451 5.16 13.31 -14.16
CA GLY A 451 5.38 14.46 -13.29
C GLY A 451 4.38 14.53 -12.12
N ALA A 452 4.60 15.46 -11.20
CA ALA A 452 3.61 15.77 -10.17
C ALA A 452 2.28 16.22 -10.80
N TRP A 453 1.18 15.97 -10.11
CA TRP A 453 -0.14 16.47 -10.53
C TRP A 453 -0.19 17.99 -10.49
N THR A 454 -0.52 18.61 -11.62
CA THR A 454 -0.82 20.05 -11.74
C THR A 454 -2.34 20.25 -11.72
N LEU A 455 -2.83 21.13 -10.84
CA LEU A 455 -4.24 21.54 -10.82
C LEU A 455 -4.56 22.38 -12.06
N ILE A 456 -5.61 22.03 -12.80
CA ILE A 456 -6.21 22.89 -13.82
C ILE A 456 -7.30 23.73 -13.14
N PRO A 457 -7.08 25.04 -12.92
CA PRO A 457 -7.97 25.86 -12.11
C PRO A 457 -9.26 26.21 -12.86
N GLY A 458 -10.28 26.65 -12.12
CA GLY A 458 -11.46 27.31 -12.66
C GLY A 458 -12.68 26.43 -12.90
N VAL A 459 -12.56 25.10 -12.87
CA VAL A 459 -13.71 24.18 -12.99
C VAL A 459 -13.63 23.04 -11.97
N SER A 460 -14.78 22.68 -11.41
CA SER A 460 -15.02 21.43 -10.71
C SER A 460 -16.06 20.61 -11.47
N THR A 461 -15.89 19.29 -11.54
CA THR A 461 -16.80 18.42 -12.31
C THR A 461 -17.06 17.11 -11.58
N ASN A 462 -18.23 16.52 -11.85
CA ASN A 462 -18.60 15.20 -11.37
C ASN A 462 -18.34 14.09 -12.40
N VAL A 463 -17.89 14.44 -13.60
CA VAL A 463 -17.65 13.49 -14.70
C VAL A 463 -16.22 13.52 -15.19
N SER A 464 -15.89 12.56 -16.05
CA SER A 464 -14.59 12.50 -16.72
C SER A 464 -14.34 13.75 -17.56
N PRO A 465 -13.14 14.35 -17.49
CA PRO A 465 -12.72 15.30 -18.52
C PRO A 465 -12.46 14.56 -19.84
N ALA A 466 -12.39 15.31 -20.94
CA ALA A 466 -11.85 14.83 -22.22
C ALA A 466 -10.65 15.69 -22.62
N VAL A 467 -9.60 15.07 -23.15
CA VAL A 467 -8.37 15.76 -23.54
C VAL A 467 -7.92 15.36 -24.95
N SER A 468 -7.44 16.31 -25.74
CA SER A 468 -6.87 16.05 -27.07
C SER A 468 -5.77 17.07 -27.37
N ASP A 469 -4.70 16.62 -28.02
CA ASP A 469 -3.65 17.47 -28.59
C ASP A 469 -3.68 17.43 -30.13
N GLY A 470 -3.50 18.59 -30.77
CA GLY A 470 -3.31 18.73 -32.22
C GLY A 470 -1.82 18.74 -32.59
N ASN A 471 -1.36 17.74 -33.33
CA ASN A 471 0.05 17.57 -33.69
C ASN A 471 0.65 18.79 -34.47
N LEU A 472 1.95 19.06 -34.25
CA LEU A 472 2.75 20.31 -34.44
C LEU A 472 2.84 20.97 -35.85
N ALA A 473 1.74 21.27 -36.55
CA ALA A 473 1.86 22.09 -37.78
C ALA A 473 1.86 23.61 -37.54
N VAL A 474 1.40 24.09 -36.38
CA VAL A 474 1.07 25.52 -36.16
C VAL A 474 1.98 26.26 -35.18
N GLY A 475 3.10 25.65 -34.76
CA GLY A 475 4.12 26.29 -33.92
C GLY A 475 3.85 26.29 -32.41
N TYR A 476 2.64 25.94 -31.97
CA TYR A 476 2.29 25.71 -30.55
C TYR A 476 1.37 24.47 -30.45
N PRO A 477 1.55 23.57 -29.46
CA PRO A 477 0.62 22.47 -29.21
C PRO A 477 -0.75 23.01 -28.82
N ILE A 478 -1.83 22.46 -29.39
CA ILE A 478 -3.20 22.86 -29.05
C ILE A 478 -3.77 21.81 -28.13
N MET A 479 -3.98 22.19 -26.87
CA MET A 479 -4.51 21.29 -25.88
C MET A 479 -5.91 21.70 -25.53
N ALA A 480 -6.87 20.85 -25.90
CA ALA A 480 -8.24 21.05 -25.52
C ALA A 480 -8.60 20.16 -24.34
N ILE A 481 -9.16 20.76 -23.28
CA ILE A 481 -9.80 20.05 -22.16
C ILE A 481 -11.26 20.42 -22.14
N VAL A 482 -12.13 19.41 -22.05
CA VAL A 482 -13.57 19.61 -21.90
C VAL A 482 -14.06 18.96 -20.62
N ALA A 483 -14.92 19.65 -19.88
CA ALA A 483 -15.58 19.13 -18.69
C ALA A 483 -17.05 19.54 -18.66
N ALA A 484 -17.89 18.73 -18.00
CA ALA A 484 -19.28 19.07 -17.70
C ALA A 484 -19.44 19.25 -16.18
N PRO A 485 -19.49 20.47 -15.65
CA PRO A 485 -19.73 20.71 -14.23
C PRO A 485 -21.16 20.30 -13.83
N PRO A 486 -21.48 20.35 -12.53
CA PRO A 486 -22.83 20.03 -12.03
C PRO A 486 -23.95 20.96 -12.53
N ASP A 487 -23.65 21.95 -13.37
CA ASP A 487 -24.54 23.00 -13.86
C ASP A 487 -25.06 22.74 -15.30
N ASP A 488 -25.00 21.50 -15.76
CA ASP A 488 -25.44 21.04 -17.08
C ASP A 488 -24.73 21.75 -18.26
N SER A 489 -23.62 22.45 -18.01
CA SER A 489 -22.87 23.15 -19.03
C SER A 489 -21.62 22.37 -19.44
N THR A 490 -21.25 22.47 -20.71
CA THR A 490 -19.98 21.94 -21.20
C THR A 490 -19.02 23.10 -21.35
N TYR A 491 -17.84 22.99 -20.73
CA TYR A 491 -16.79 24.00 -20.80
C TYR A 491 -15.60 23.46 -21.54
N ILE A 492 -15.01 24.29 -22.40
CA ILE A 492 -13.77 23.99 -23.11
C ILE A 492 -12.69 25.01 -22.76
N ASN A 493 -11.47 24.52 -22.64
CA ASN A 493 -10.24 25.32 -22.64
C ASN A 493 -9.32 24.77 -23.74
N VAL A 494 -8.73 25.63 -24.58
CA VAL A 494 -8.01 25.28 -25.82
C VAL A 494 -6.55 25.78 -25.86
N ASP A 495 -6.09 26.52 -24.85
CA ASP A 495 -4.82 27.25 -24.93
C ASP A 495 -4.01 27.12 -23.63
N LEU A 496 -3.37 25.96 -23.44
CA LEU A 496 -2.50 25.67 -22.29
C LEU A 496 -1.02 25.96 -22.63
N VAL A 497 -0.69 27.16 -23.10
CA VAL A 497 0.73 27.53 -23.30
C VAL A 497 1.34 27.81 -21.92
N ASP A 498 2.10 26.84 -21.39
CA ASP A 498 2.95 26.94 -20.18
C ASP A 498 2.30 27.05 -18.79
N GLN A 499 1.52 26.03 -18.40
CA GLN A 499 1.02 25.79 -17.03
C GLN A 499 -0.04 26.81 -16.54
N PRO A 500 -0.90 26.42 -15.59
CA PRO A 500 -2.04 27.24 -15.21
C PRO A 500 -1.66 28.48 -14.40
N ILE A 501 -2.02 29.64 -14.93
CA ILE A 501 -2.01 30.91 -14.20
C ILE A 501 -3.09 30.82 -13.11
N SER A 502 -2.71 31.03 -11.85
CA SER A 502 -3.64 31.11 -10.71
C SER A 502 -3.65 32.53 -10.14
N PRO A 503 -4.78 33.25 -10.14
CA PRO A 503 -6.12 32.82 -10.57
C PRO A 503 -6.25 32.70 -12.11
N PRO A 504 -7.19 31.87 -12.61
CA PRO A 504 -7.41 31.72 -14.04
C PRO A 504 -7.86 33.07 -14.64
N PRO A 505 -7.27 33.52 -15.75
CA PRO A 505 -7.68 34.77 -16.40
C PRO A 505 -9.12 34.66 -16.92
N PRO A 506 -9.84 35.79 -17.07
CA PRO A 506 -11.12 35.82 -17.76
C PRO A 506 -11.03 35.14 -19.15
N GLY A 507 -11.92 34.19 -19.42
CA GLY A 507 -11.93 33.43 -20.68
C GLY A 507 -11.12 32.13 -20.69
N TYR A 508 -10.51 31.75 -19.56
CA TYR A 508 -9.78 30.47 -19.42
C TYR A 508 -10.66 29.23 -19.68
N TRP A 509 -11.92 29.26 -19.21
CA TRP A 509 -12.94 28.29 -19.61
C TRP A 509 -14.03 29.00 -20.39
N LYS A 510 -14.41 28.43 -21.53
CA LYS A 510 -15.51 28.92 -22.36
C LYS A 510 -16.65 27.90 -22.32
N ALA A 511 -17.84 28.34 -21.92
CA ALA A 511 -19.04 27.54 -22.04
C ALA A 511 -19.41 27.40 -23.52
N VAL A 512 -19.72 26.17 -23.97
CA VAL A 512 -20.08 25.86 -25.37
C VAL A 512 -21.54 25.40 -25.51
N THR A 513 -22.37 25.62 -24.48
CA THR A 513 -23.74 25.13 -24.35
C THR A 513 -24.80 26.01 -25.02
N PRO A 514 -25.79 25.40 -25.71
CA PRO A 514 -27.21 25.74 -25.57
C PRO A 514 -27.90 24.93 -24.44
N SER A 515 -29.14 25.24 -24.07
CA SER A 515 -29.82 24.80 -22.84
C SER A 515 -30.34 23.34 -22.77
N LEU A 516 -29.72 22.36 -23.47
CA LEU A 516 -30.34 21.03 -23.73
C LEU A 516 -29.44 19.79 -23.51
N PHE A 517 -28.39 19.86 -22.69
CA PHE A 517 -27.39 18.77 -22.57
C PHE A 517 -27.52 17.98 -21.26
N THR A 518 -26.94 16.78 -21.22
CA THR A 518 -26.87 15.97 -19.99
C THR A 518 -25.58 16.29 -19.21
N THR A 519 -25.57 15.96 -17.91
CA THR A 519 -24.39 16.01 -17.03
C THR A 519 -23.29 14.98 -17.38
N MET A 520 -23.34 14.31 -18.54
CA MET A 520 -22.41 13.23 -18.89
C MET A 520 -21.06 13.73 -19.41
N ALA A 521 -20.05 12.84 -19.36
CA ALA A 521 -18.73 13.15 -19.87
C ALA A 521 -18.77 13.46 -21.39
N PRO A 522 -18.04 14.50 -21.84
CA PRO A 522 -17.88 14.81 -23.26
C PRO A 522 -16.84 13.89 -23.91
N ALA A 523 -16.82 13.85 -25.24
CA ALA A 523 -15.72 13.32 -26.03
C ALA A 523 -15.20 14.38 -27.01
N LEU A 524 -13.89 14.43 -27.18
CA LEU A 524 -13.22 15.50 -27.91
C LEU A 524 -12.11 14.91 -28.78
N THR A 525 -11.96 15.43 -29.99
CA THR A 525 -10.77 15.17 -30.78
C THR A 525 -10.38 16.38 -31.65
N ILE A 526 -9.10 16.51 -31.95
CA ILE A 526 -8.52 17.54 -32.81
C ILE A 526 -7.95 16.87 -34.06
N VAL A 527 -8.26 17.42 -35.23
CA VAL A 527 -7.89 16.90 -36.57
C VAL A 527 -7.14 17.96 -37.38
N ASP A 528 -6.65 17.57 -38.56
CA ASP A 528 -5.97 18.44 -39.53
C ASP A 528 -4.86 19.29 -38.86
N GLN A 529 -4.02 18.60 -38.08
CA GLN A 529 -2.86 19.18 -37.41
C GLN A 529 -3.20 20.39 -36.53
N GLY A 530 -4.35 20.34 -35.85
CA GLY A 530 -4.78 21.41 -34.94
C GLY A 530 -5.76 22.41 -35.54
N ARG A 531 -6.16 22.30 -36.81
CA ARG A 531 -7.01 23.32 -37.44
C ARG A 531 -8.50 23.17 -37.12
N TYR A 532 -8.94 21.97 -36.80
CA TYR A 532 -10.34 21.71 -36.49
C TYR A 532 -10.48 20.78 -35.29
N MET A 533 -11.58 20.94 -34.57
CA MET A 533 -11.98 20.06 -33.47
C MET A 533 -13.39 19.52 -33.68
N PHE A 534 -13.62 18.32 -33.18
CA PHE A 534 -14.94 17.73 -33.01
C PHE A 534 -15.21 17.51 -31.52
N LEU A 535 -16.41 17.89 -31.09
CA LEU A 535 -16.91 17.70 -29.74
C LEU A 535 -18.21 16.91 -29.80
N ALA A 536 -18.24 15.75 -29.16
CA ALA A 536 -19.45 14.95 -29.00
C ALA A 536 -19.88 14.93 -27.53
N VAL A 537 -21.19 14.98 -27.33
CA VAL A 537 -21.82 14.93 -26.00
C VAL A 537 -23.12 14.16 -26.10
N THR A 538 -23.57 13.66 -24.95
CA THR A 538 -24.86 13.02 -24.83
C THR A 538 -25.89 14.07 -24.39
N ALA A 539 -27.01 14.18 -25.11
CA ALA A 539 -28.04 15.20 -24.88
C ALA A 539 -29.40 14.56 -24.63
N ILE A 540 -30.22 15.24 -23.84
CA ILE A 540 -31.59 14.77 -23.53
C ILE A 540 -32.40 14.79 -24.82
N ASN A 541 -33.00 13.65 -25.14
CA ASN A 541 -33.96 13.57 -26.23
C ASN A 541 -35.37 13.76 -25.66
N PHE A 542 -36.04 14.87 -25.98
CA PHE A 542 -37.40 15.10 -25.48
C PHE A 542 -38.46 14.23 -26.19
N GLU A 543 -38.10 13.57 -27.29
CA GLU A 543 -38.99 12.74 -28.10
C GLU A 543 -38.87 11.24 -27.75
N SER A 544 -37.91 10.85 -26.89
CA SER A 544 -37.70 9.44 -26.52
C SER A 544 -37.24 9.30 -25.07
N ALA A 545 -37.36 8.10 -24.50
CA ALA A 545 -36.84 7.83 -23.15
C ALA A 545 -35.30 7.75 -23.09
N ASN A 546 -34.62 7.67 -24.25
CA ASN A 546 -33.17 7.57 -24.34
C ASN A 546 -32.55 8.90 -24.74
N SER A 547 -31.37 9.20 -24.19
CA SER A 547 -30.56 10.33 -24.65
C SER A 547 -29.95 10.04 -26.03
N ARG A 548 -29.44 11.09 -26.69
CA ARG A 548 -28.88 11.00 -28.05
C ARG A 548 -27.50 11.64 -28.14
N ILE A 549 -26.63 11.08 -28.97
CA ILE A 549 -25.34 11.68 -29.26
C ILE A 549 -25.51 12.85 -30.23
N ILE A 550 -24.96 13.99 -29.86
CA ILE A 550 -24.88 15.16 -30.71
C ILE A 550 -23.43 15.63 -30.83
N ILE A 551 -23.09 16.14 -32.01
CA ILE A 551 -21.73 16.51 -32.38
C ILE A 551 -21.72 17.98 -32.81
N ASN A 552 -20.69 18.69 -32.40
CA ASN A 552 -20.36 20.03 -32.88
C ASN A 552 -18.91 20.03 -33.39
N GLN A 553 -18.59 21.00 -34.24
CA GLN A 553 -17.27 21.16 -34.81
C GLN A 553 -16.92 22.63 -34.93
N GLY A 554 -15.64 22.94 -35.01
CA GLY A 554 -15.18 24.30 -35.23
C GLY A 554 -13.66 24.43 -35.19
N ASN A 555 -13.20 25.67 -35.21
CA ASN A 555 -11.80 25.99 -35.07
C ASN A 555 -11.44 26.04 -33.57
N PRO A 556 -10.44 25.27 -33.09
CA PRO A 556 -10.06 25.28 -31.68
C PRO A 556 -9.49 26.64 -31.22
N TYR A 557 -9.01 27.51 -32.11
CA TYR A 557 -8.56 28.87 -31.76
C TYR A 557 -9.72 29.86 -31.53
N THR A 558 -10.89 29.57 -32.07
CA THR A 558 -12.11 30.37 -31.89
C THR A 558 -13.26 29.47 -31.48
N PRO A 559 -13.20 28.82 -30.30
CA PRO A 559 -14.21 27.85 -29.86
C PRO A 559 -15.60 28.48 -29.63
N ASP A 560 -15.68 29.81 -29.55
CA ASP A 560 -16.94 30.58 -29.60
C ASP A 560 -17.62 30.58 -30.99
N GLN A 561 -16.95 30.04 -32.01
CA GLN A 561 -17.43 29.90 -33.39
C GLN A 561 -17.68 28.43 -33.78
N LEU A 562 -18.02 27.58 -32.80
CA LEU A 562 -18.58 26.27 -33.10
C LEU A 562 -19.78 26.41 -34.08
N VAL A 563 -19.80 25.58 -35.13
CA VAL A 563 -20.69 25.80 -36.29
C VAL A 563 -22.11 25.28 -36.11
N GLY A 564 -22.38 24.60 -34.99
CA GLY A 564 -23.72 24.18 -34.58
C GLY A 564 -23.80 22.70 -34.21
N TRP A 565 -24.73 22.38 -33.32
CA TRP A 565 -24.98 21.02 -32.83
C TRP A 565 -25.81 20.23 -33.85
N ASN A 566 -25.31 19.05 -34.21
CA ASN A 566 -25.97 18.13 -35.13
C ASN A 566 -26.18 16.77 -34.47
N SER A 567 -27.31 16.13 -34.76
CA SER A 567 -27.59 14.76 -34.32
C SER A 567 -26.65 13.78 -35.01
N ALA A 568 -25.99 12.90 -34.23
CA ALA A 568 -25.28 11.74 -34.76
C ALA A 568 -26.22 10.58 -35.11
N SER A 569 -27.53 10.76 -34.90
CA SER A 569 -28.60 9.79 -35.19
C SER A 569 -28.41 8.46 -34.46
N PHE A 570 -27.92 8.53 -33.23
CA PHE A 570 -27.67 7.38 -32.36
C PHE A 570 -28.10 7.66 -30.93
N ASP A 571 -29.00 6.82 -30.42
CA ASP A 571 -29.46 6.93 -29.05
C ASP A 571 -28.47 6.22 -28.11
N SER A 572 -28.05 6.91 -27.06
CA SER A 572 -27.12 6.41 -26.05
C SER A 572 -27.37 7.09 -24.71
N ASN A 573 -27.37 6.31 -23.63
CA ASN A 573 -27.43 6.81 -22.26
C ASN A 573 -26.06 6.82 -21.57
N LEU A 574 -24.98 6.69 -22.35
CA LEU A 574 -23.60 6.69 -21.88
C LEU A 574 -22.79 7.75 -22.65
N PRO A 575 -21.66 8.22 -22.08
CA PRO A 575 -20.71 9.04 -22.81
C PRO A 575 -20.16 8.32 -24.06
N PRO A 576 -20.01 9.01 -25.21
CA PRO A 576 -19.26 8.49 -26.34
C PRO A 576 -17.75 8.53 -26.07
N ALA A 577 -16.98 7.87 -26.94
CA ALA A 577 -15.53 8.04 -27.04
C ALA A 577 -15.15 8.45 -28.46
N MET A 578 -14.13 9.29 -28.61
CA MET A 578 -13.65 9.76 -29.92
C MET A 578 -12.14 9.67 -30.01
N ALA A 579 -11.66 9.36 -31.21
CA ALA A 579 -10.25 9.44 -31.57
C ALA A 579 -10.10 9.97 -32.99
N ALA A 580 -8.98 10.64 -33.26
CA ALA A 580 -8.61 11.08 -34.58
C ALA A 580 -7.19 10.65 -34.95
N ALA A 581 -6.98 10.47 -36.24
CA ALA A 581 -5.66 10.37 -36.86
C ALA A 581 -5.70 11.14 -38.18
N ASN A 582 -4.85 12.17 -38.31
CA ASN A 582 -4.85 13.09 -39.44
C ASN A 582 -6.24 13.75 -39.65
N ASN A 583 -6.93 13.42 -40.74
CA ASN A 583 -8.25 13.93 -41.06
C ASN A 583 -9.38 12.98 -40.67
N ARG A 584 -9.05 11.76 -40.23
CA ARG A 584 -10.03 10.74 -39.91
C ARG A 584 -10.44 10.82 -38.46
N THR A 585 -11.74 10.77 -38.22
CA THR A 585 -12.34 10.69 -36.89
C THR A 585 -13.14 9.40 -36.78
N VAL A 586 -13.02 8.73 -35.62
CA VAL A 586 -13.92 7.65 -35.19
C VAL A 586 -14.62 8.09 -33.93
N ILE A 587 -15.91 7.78 -33.85
CA ILE A 587 -16.70 7.84 -32.62
C ILE A 587 -17.17 6.42 -32.26
N VAL A 588 -17.08 6.07 -30.98
CA VAL A 588 -17.59 4.82 -30.43
C VAL A 588 -18.67 5.15 -29.40
N ALA A 589 -19.79 4.44 -29.48
CA ALA A 589 -20.95 4.65 -28.64
C ALA A 589 -21.57 3.33 -28.21
N VAL A 590 -22.43 3.40 -27.20
CA VAL A 590 -23.13 2.24 -26.65
C VAL A 590 -24.62 2.49 -26.75
N ASP A 591 -25.35 1.57 -27.35
CA ASP A 591 -26.81 1.66 -27.43
C ASP A 591 -27.47 1.43 -26.05
N PRO A 592 -28.78 1.68 -25.89
CA PRO A 592 -29.47 1.42 -24.62
C PRO A 592 -29.48 -0.05 -24.18
N SER A 593 -29.16 -0.99 -25.08
CA SER A 593 -29.05 -2.42 -24.76
C SER A 593 -27.66 -2.83 -24.26
N GLY A 594 -26.69 -1.91 -24.29
CA GLY A 594 -25.31 -2.14 -23.91
C GLY A 594 -24.42 -2.63 -25.05
N ALA A 595 -24.92 -2.71 -26.29
CA ALA A 595 -24.14 -3.10 -27.46
C ALA A 595 -23.28 -1.93 -27.96
N ILE A 596 -22.08 -2.23 -28.43
CA ILE A 596 -21.05 -1.24 -28.77
C ILE A 596 -21.03 -1.05 -30.29
N PHE A 597 -21.05 0.21 -30.72
CA PHE A 597 -21.05 0.60 -32.12
C PHE A 597 -19.98 1.65 -32.40
N TYR A 598 -19.56 1.75 -33.65
CA TYR A 598 -18.72 2.84 -34.10
C TYR A 598 -19.26 3.48 -35.38
N ASP A 599 -18.93 4.75 -35.58
CA ASP A 599 -19.08 5.47 -36.85
C ASP A 599 -17.80 6.26 -37.11
N TRP A 600 -17.58 6.69 -38.34
CA TRP A 600 -16.36 7.37 -38.75
C TRP A 600 -16.61 8.30 -39.93
N TRP A 601 -15.71 9.27 -40.08
CA TRP A 601 -15.69 10.20 -41.20
C TRP A 601 -14.30 10.80 -41.39
N ASP A 602 -14.02 11.29 -42.59
CA ASP A 602 -12.87 12.15 -42.87
C ASP A 602 -13.33 13.63 -42.84
N LEU A 603 -12.45 14.55 -42.45
CA LEU A 603 -12.72 15.98 -42.39
C LEU A 603 -13.24 16.50 -43.75
N GLY A 604 -14.36 17.22 -43.73
CA GLY A 604 -15.07 17.69 -44.92
C GLY A 604 -16.04 16.67 -45.52
N GLY A 605 -16.04 15.42 -45.03
CA GLY A 605 -17.02 14.38 -45.33
C GLY A 605 -18.16 14.31 -44.32
N GLY A 606 -19.07 13.35 -44.54
CA GLY A 606 -20.15 13.00 -43.61
C GLY A 606 -19.93 11.62 -42.96
N PRO A 607 -20.72 11.28 -41.93
CA PRO A 607 -20.66 9.96 -41.28
C PRO A 607 -20.98 8.82 -42.26
N HIS A 608 -20.34 7.66 -42.04
CA HIS A 608 -20.52 6.46 -42.85
C HIS A 608 -21.61 5.52 -42.32
N GLY A 609 -22.14 5.79 -41.12
CA GLY A 609 -23.20 5.04 -40.46
C GLY A 609 -22.67 4.10 -39.38
N TRP A 610 -23.51 3.87 -38.36
CA TRP A 610 -23.15 3.06 -37.19
C TRP A 610 -23.01 1.58 -37.51
N VAL A 611 -21.85 1.02 -37.16
CA VAL A 611 -21.49 -0.39 -37.35
C VAL A 611 -21.32 -1.06 -35.98
N PRO A 612 -21.96 -2.22 -35.71
CA PRO A 612 -21.79 -2.94 -34.45
C PRO A 612 -20.38 -3.53 -34.34
N MET A 613 -19.79 -3.48 -33.15
CA MET A 613 -18.47 -4.04 -32.82
C MET A 613 -18.52 -5.54 -32.43
N GLY A 614 -19.56 -6.25 -32.85
CA GLY A 614 -19.87 -7.64 -32.46
C GLY A 614 -20.77 -7.76 -31.23
N ASP A 615 -21.35 -8.94 -31.02
CA ASP A 615 -22.43 -9.17 -30.04
C ASP A 615 -21.97 -9.80 -28.71
N ASP A 616 -20.69 -10.19 -28.60
CA ASP A 616 -20.17 -10.99 -27.48
C ASP A 616 -19.92 -10.17 -26.20
N VAL A 617 -19.71 -8.86 -26.32
CA VAL A 617 -19.44 -7.97 -25.18
C VAL A 617 -20.50 -6.88 -25.11
N ARG A 618 -21.12 -6.77 -23.93
CA ARG A 618 -22.00 -5.67 -23.56
C ARG A 618 -21.41 -4.88 -22.41
N THR A 619 -21.70 -3.58 -22.37
CA THR A 619 -21.19 -2.65 -21.36
C THR A 619 -22.30 -1.78 -20.77
N LYS A 620 -22.10 -1.34 -19.53
CA LYS A 620 -22.88 -0.28 -18.87
C LYS A 620 -22.04 0.96 -18.55
N VAL A 621 -20.84 1.02 -19.11
CA VAL A 621 -19.87 2.11 -18.92
C VAL A 621 -19.38 2.61 -20.27
N ALA A 622 -18.88 3.84 -20.31
CA ALA A 622 -18.34 4.44 -21.53
C ALA A 622 -17.18 3.58 -22.10
N PRO A 623 -17.12 3.39 -23.42
CA PRO A 623 -15.99 2.72 -24.08
C PRO A 623 -14.80 3.68 -24.22
N ALA A 624 -13.69 3.18 -24.75
CA ALA A 624 -12.55 4.00 -25.17
C ALA A 624 -12.07 3.57 -26.55
N VAL A 625 -11.52 4.51 -27.33
CA VAL A 625 -11.04 4.25 -28.68
C VAL A 625 -9.70 4.95 -28.95
N ALA A 626 -8.85 4.31 -29.74
CA ALA A 626 -7.65 4.93 -30.32
C ALA A 626 -7.51 4.56 -31.80
N LEU A 627 -6.95 5.47 -32.59
CA LEU A 627 -6.66 5.27 -34.02
C LEU A 627 -5.15 5.16 -34.26
N VAL A 628 -4.74 4.12 -34.99
CA VAL A 628 -3.34 3.85 -35.33
C VAL A 628 -3.16 3.68 -36.84
N ASP A 629 -1.91 3.64 -37.29
CA ASP A 629 -1.53 3.49 -38.71
C ASP A 629 -2.28 4.51 -39.59
N ASP A 630 -2.13 5.79 -39.25
CA ASP A 630 -2.77 6.92 -39.94
C ASP A 630 -4.31 6.81 -40.06
N GLY A 631 -4.95 6.17 -39.08
CA GLY A 631 -6.41 6.04 -39.03
C GLY A 631 -6.96 4.83 -39.77
N LYS A 632 -6.10 3.89 -40.18
CA LYS A 632 -6.52 2.65 -40.84
C LYS A 632 -7.09 1.63 -39.87
N TYR A 633 -6.51 1.53 -38.67
CA TYR A 633 -6.98 0.62 -37.64
C TYR A 633 -7.47 1.39 -36.41
N MET A 634 -8.47 0.82 -35.75
CA MET A 634 -8.91 1.27 -34.44
C MET A 634 -8.78 0.16 -33.40
N PHE A 635 -8.44 0.56 -32.19
CA PHE A 635 -8.56 -0.26 -30.99
C PHE A 635 -9.69 0.28 -30.13
N VAL A 636 -10.53 -0.61 -29.59
CA VAL A 636 -11.65 -0.25 -28.71
C VAL A 636 -11.55 -1.06 -27.42
N TYR A 637 -11.49 -0.37 -26.29
CA TYR A 637 -11.66 -0.96 -24.96
C TYR A 637 -13.09 -0.78 -24.47
N ALA A 638 -13.63 -1.82 -23.85
CA ALA A 638 -14.89 -1.75 -23.10
C ALA A 638 -14.81 -2.60 -21.84
N GLN A 639 -15.51 -2.18 -20.78
CA GLN A 639 -15.71 -3.02 -19.62
C GLN A 639 -16.95 -3.89 -19.82
N GLY A 640 -16.79 -5.22 -19.78
CA GLY A 640 -17.90 -6.15 -19.84
C GLY A 640 -18.80 -6.06 -18.61
N LEU A 641 -20.02 -6.60 -18.72
CA LEU A 641 -20.94 -6.72 -17.57
C LEU A 641 -20.38 -7.57 -16.42
N ASP A 642 -19.37 -8.40 -16.68
CA ASP A 642 -18.60 -9.18 -15.71
C ASP A 642 -17.52 -8.37 -14.98
N GLY A 643 -17.36 -7.09 -15.35
CA GLY A 643 -16.38 -6.17 -14.78
C GLY A 643 -14.98 -6.30 -15.38
N ARG A 644 -14.74 -7.19 -16.35
CA ARG A 644 -13.44 -7.32 -17.03
C ARG A 644 -13.28 -6.29 -18.14
N LEU A 645 -12.04 -5.92 -18.47
CA LEU A 645 -11.74 -5.10 -19.64
C LEU A 645 -11.50 -5.99 -20.86
N TYR A 646 -12.19 -5.68 -21.96
CA TYR A 646 -12.08 -6.37 -23.23
C TYR A 646 -11.52 -5.43 -24.30
N LEU A 647 -10.59 -5.92 -25.11
CA LEU A 647 -10.02 -5.20 -26.25
C LEU A 647 -10.57 -5.77 -27.56
N ASN A 648 -11.00 -4.91 -28.47
CA ASN A 648 -11.28 -5.26 -29.85
C ASN A 648 -10.44 -4.41 -30.81
N GLN A 649 -10.17 -4.95 -31.98
CA GLN A 649 -9.46 -4.29 -33.06
C GLN A 649 -10.27 -4.40 -34.35
N ALA A 650 -10.33 -3.32 -35.12
CA ALA A 650 -10.98 -3.32 -36.42
C ALA A 650 -10.23 -2.49 -37.45
N ASN A 651 -10.39 -2.86 -38.73
CA ASN A 651 -10.16 -1.96 -39.84
C ASN A 651 -11.28 -0.91 -39.86
N VAL A 652 -10.96 0.37 -39.91
CA VAL A 652 -11.99 1.41 -40.00
C VAL A 652 -12.73 1.26 -41.33
N GLY A 653 -14.04 1.02 -41.27
CA GLY A 653 -14.87 0.73 -42.44
C GLY A 653 -14.69 -0.68 -43.03
N GLY A 654 -14.01 -1.59 -42.31
CA GLY A 654 -13.72 -2.94 -42.77
C GLY A 654 -14.05 -4.02 -41.74
N SER A 655 -13.24 -5.08 -41.74
CA SER A 655 -13.44 -6.24 -40.85
C SER A 655 -13.15 -5.92 -39.38
N ILE A 656 -13.98 -6.45 -38.50
CA ILE A 656 -13.78 -6.47 -37.04
C ILE A 656 -13.18 -7.83 -36.66
N ILE A 657 -12.17 -7.83 -35.78
CA ILE A 657 -11.44 -9.04 -35.39
C ILE A 657 -12.17 -9.81 -34.28
N GLY A 658 -12.75 -9.10 -33.31
CA GLY A 658 -13.46 -9.68 -32.16
C GLY A 658 -12.85 -9.29 -30.82
N TRP A 659 -13.64 -9.44 -29.76
CA TRP A 659 -13.26 -9.10 -28.38
C TRP A 659 -12.30 -10.13 -27.79
N ARG A 660 -11.30 -9.66 -27.03
CA ARG A 660 -10.34 -10.48 -26.29
C ARG A 660 -10.21 -10.02 -24.85
#